data_AF-A0BLA3-F1
#
_entry.id   AF-A0BLA3-F1
#
_cell.length_a   1.000
_cell.length_b   1.000
_cell.length_c   1.000
_cell.angle_alpha   90.00
_cell.angle_beta   90.00
_cell.angle_gamma   90.00
#
_symmetry.space_group_name_H-M   'P 1'
#
loop_
_entity.id
_entity.type
_entity.pdbx_description
1 polymer ?
#
loop_
_entity_poly.entity_id
_entity_poly.type
_entity_poly.pdbx_seq_one_letter_code
_entity_poly.pdbx_strand_id
1 'polypeptide(L)'
;MLQNDGEPESPMQPLPDQTSPQEITKIELPDQSSPRQPESPKMDRGSPDHTSQISEDQEEAVPEEEWQKTKEEWLAQGKTEDPPRFRIHRQAARRKSLLKLASAGANDYGAIYVRKQVLEHLDSYEVEQWQWKNDPHDILSINFMCKHGQANLFAWMTEQGIQMSETDPPRLEPDAFDPDFVYFLKLPHPQDVIISEENVAEYVSDGVININYLKTLLKQMNAQFIPQFIQDSSWPENVKKEFLAQLHKFMATLTEYSFSQEGITELYIPNEDLNNIEQASHDKDLLQRLEAILLHWQRQIKDIVNNQELAIENENAGPLDEISYWRQRKNNLSHIHEQLEKPELKRIIQILSDSQYVQSFKDVTENIKLGSSQAEDNLENLKILYEPCKQLETATPKEIPELLPNLLFRVRYIWEKSRYFNTPERIQGLIHKISNEIIKRCKSSININDMLDGDVEKCIQDLNDSIECGEQWKKIYQRMSVAIEKMSSLTKGPKWDFNNSIFAQVDAFISRCKELLEICEGQLQFARKGAGSHIPQFGGSKGQEIEDNLEQIKDSFAKHLKPIRDIRKTDKDKILDVKASKWHDVFNAFRNGVKDLDVMYTNIINNAFESMTTVQQGVELLEAFDQLAKRQSIKRVVQNKAIVVLELFIQEIDATKHEFDNIKKLQYYPLQHGSFSGQAIWVNSLSHRIMRMRYWIDQMYFIDDSIKRTAIEKFEQLSSNLKQFIIESRLKEWKEDCKDLEDIVLTTRLDKQVLLRTDEKHPDFQYKKESLRPKIGHLESNFDRQLLKLLHETSAWQKLIAVGVVIPSYANDFYLESQGELESAQRVGDVSCQRIQQHYLDYMTETEKKLFAQHLETVNKGNITIGIPIEMECKDNH
;
A
#
# COMPACT_ATOMS: atom_id res chain seq x y z
N MET A 1 -33.14 9.23 -50.59
CA MET A 1 -33.02 8.64 -51.95
C MET A 1 -32.44 7.26 -51.71
N LEU A 2 -33.29 6.22 -51.83
CA LEU A 2 -33.34 5.32 -52.99
C LEU A 2 -32.02 4.53 -53.11
N GLN A 3 -31.99 3.26 -52.64
CA GLN A 3 -32.16 2.04 -53.46
C GLN A 3 -30.87 1.66 -54.21
N ASN A 4 -30.49 0.39 -54.40
CA ASN A 4 -30.80 -0.90 -53.74
C ASN A 4 -29.79 -1.94 -54.31
N ASP A 5 -29.94 -3.22 -53.93
CA ASP A 5 -29.36 -4.41 -54.62
C ASP A 5 -27.83 -4.66 -54.46
N GLY A 6 -27.36 -5.86 -54.14
CA GLY A 6 -28.05 -7.09 -53.75
C GLY A 6 -27.09 -8.26 -53.44
N GLU A 7 -27.50 -9.19 -52.58
CA GLU A 7 -26.85 -10.49 -52.35
C GLU A 7 -27.23 -11.51 -53.45
N PRO A 8 -26.67 -12.74 -53.47
CA PRO A 8 -27.40 -13.84 -52.82
C PRO A 8 -26.54 -14.97 -52.19
N GLU A 9 -27.22 -15.90 -51.52
CA GLU A 9 -26.70 -16.97 -50.65
C GLU A 9 -26.27 -18.30 -51.33
N SER A 10 -25.61 -19.12 -50.51
CA SER A 10 -25.27 -20.58 -50.51
C SER A 10 -26.10 -21.60 -51.31
N PRO A 11 -25.55 -22.83 -51.49
CA PRO A 11 -26.19 -24.01 -50.86
C PRO A 11 -25.24 -25.14 -50.32
N MET A 12 -25.86 -26.19 -49.74
CA MET A 12 -25.34 -27.25 -48.85
C MET A 12 -24.70 -28.53 -49.49
N GLN A 13 -23.74 -29.15 -48.77
CA GLN A 13 -23.50 -30.62 -48.47
C GLN A 13 -23.43 -31.69 -49.62
N PRO A 14 -22.90 -32.95 -49.44
CA PRO A 14 -22.61 -33.73 -48.21
C PRO A 14 -21.26 -34.52 -48.13
N LEU A 15 -21.09 -35.32 -47.05
CA LEU A 15 -20.06 -36.37 -46.81
C LEU A 15 -20.43 -37.72 -47.47
N PRO A 16 -19.50 -38.70 -47.63
CA PRO A 16 -19.37 -39.80 -46.63
C PRO A 16 -17.98 -40.49 -46.43
N ASP A 17 -17.79 -41.00 -45.21
CA ASP A 17 -17.15 -42.25 -44.72
C ASP A 17 -15.86 -42.88 -45.31
N GLN A 18 -14.94 -43.26 -44.40
CA GLN A 18 -14.61 -44.65 -43.95
C GLN A 18 -13.22 -44.66 -43.26
N THR A 19 -12.87 -45.41 -42.20
CA THR A 19 -13.57 -46.32 -41.26
C THR A 19 -12.68 -46.55 -40.02
N SER A 20 -13.27 -46.68 -38.83
CA SER A 20 -12.63 -47.30 -37.64
C SER A 20 -12.58 -48.85 -37.77
N PRO A 21 -11.91 -49.59 -36.86
CA PRO A 21 -12.66 -50.09 -35.69
C PRO A 21 -11.88 -50.15 -34.37
N GLN A 22 -12.64 -50.34 -33.28
CA GLN A 22 -12.19 -50.57 -31.91
C GLN A 22 -12.21 -52.09 -31.55
N GLU A 23 -12.08 -52.40 -30.25
CA GLU A 23 -12.49 -53.62 -29.51
C GLU A 23 -11.39 -54.64 -29.14
N ILE A 24 -11.41 -55.35 -27.97
CA ILE A 24 -12.13 -55.20 -26.68
C ILE A 24 -11.35 -55.90 -25.53
N THR A 25 -11.68 -55.53 -24.29
CA THR A 25 -11.22 -55.96 -22.93
C THR A 25 -11.03 -57.48 -22.61
N LYS A 26 -10.14 -57.83 -21.64
CA LYS A 26 -10.45 -58.41 -20.27
C LYS A 26 -9.29 -59.14 -19.52
N ILE A 27 -9.24 -58.96 -18.17
CA ILE A 27 -8.95 -59.97 -17.07
C ILE A 27 -7.48 -60.49 -16.89
N GLU A 28 -6.88 -60.77 -15.71
CA GLU A 28 -7.22 -60.61 -14.25
C GLU A 28 -5.98 -60.66 -13.29
N LEU A 29 -6.06 -59.96 -12.13
CA LEU A 29 -5.55 -60.27 -10.75
C LEU A 29 -4.04 -60.55 -10.41
N PRO A 30 -3.57 -60.45 -9.12
CA PRO A 30 -4.11 -59.74 -7.91
C PRO A 30 -3.08 -58.96 -7.01
N ASP A 31 -3.61 -58.11 -6.10
CA ASP A 31 -3.22 -57.71 -4.70
C ASP A 31 -1.73 -57.50 -4.24
N GLN A 32 -1.35 -56.51 -3.40
CA GLN A 32 -1.89 -56.19 -2.05
C GLN A 32 -1.64 -54.73 -1.53
N SER A 33 -2.66 -54.20 -0.82
CA SER A 33 -2.69 -53.29 0.36
C SER A 33 -1.82 -52.01 0.54
N SER A 34 -2.54 -50.88 0.62
CA SER A 34 -2.47 -49.65 1.48
C SER A 34 -1.84 -49.77 2.91
N PRO A 35 -1.59 -48.69 3.72
CA PRO A 35 -2.25 -47.35 3.68
C PRO A 35 -1.50 -46.04 4.13
N ARG A 36 -2.08 -44.90 3.68
CA ARG A 36 -2.34 -43.58 4.34
C ARG A 36 -1.50 -43.05 5.53
N GLN A 37 -0.97 -41.81 5.35
CA GLN A 37 -1.15 -40.53 6.13
C GLN A 37 -1.18 -40.53 7.68
N PRO A 38 -0.74 -39.44 8.40
CA PRO A 38 -1.08 -38.03 8.08
C PRO A 38 -0.07 -36.90 8.44
N GLU A 39 -0.45 -35.69 8.02
CA GLU A 39 -0.31 -34.35 8.66
C GLU A 39 1.02 -33.79 9.23
N SER A 40 1.18 -32.47 9.01
CA SER A 40 2.24 -31.62 9.53
C SER A 40 1.82 -30.88 10.82
N PRO A 41 2.79 -30.33 11.57
CA PRO A 41 2.53 -29.00 12.14
C PRO A 41 3.74 -28.05 12.15
N LYS A 42 3.46 -26.80 11.75
CA LYS A 42 3.91 -25.50 12.31
C LYS A 42 5.42 -25.19 12.44
N MET A 43 5.82 -24.10 11.79
CA MET A 43 6.84 -23.20 12.34
C MET A 43 6.29 -22.45 13.56
N ASP A 44 7.16 -22.11 14.49
CA ASP A 44 6.97 -20.97 15.40
C ASP A 44 8.21 -20.08 15.35
N ARG A 45 8.05 -18.77 15.61
CA ARG A 45 9.14 -17.78 15.50
C ARG A 45 9.65 -17.37 16.88
N GLY A 46 10.96 -17.47 17.08
CA GLY A 46 11.64 -16.89 18.25
C GLY A 46 12.94 -16.20 17.83
N SER A 47 13.12 -14.95 18.24
CA SER A 47 14.35 -14.16 18.05
C SER A 47 15.52 -14.72 18.87
N PRO A 48 16.75 -14.29 18.55
CA PRO A 48 17.72 -14.05 19.61
C PRO A 48 18.34 -12.64 19.51
N ASP A 49 18.09 -11.82 20.52
CA ASP A 49 19.03 -10.79 20.94
C ASP A 49 20.13 -11.46 21.79
N HIS A 50 21.37 -10.98 21.62
CA HIS A 50 22.50 -11.07 22.54
C HIS A 50 23.02 -12.44 23.07
N THR A 51 24.26 -12.74 22.62
CA THR A 51 25.38 -13.38 23.36
C THR A 51 25.25 -14.81 23.89
N SER A 52 26.00 -15.72 23.24
CA SER A 52 26.71 -16.84 23.88
C SER A 52 28.02 -17.15 23.13
N GLN A 53 29.16 -17.11 23.84
CA GLN A 53 30.32 -18.03 23.74
C GLN A 53 30.78 -18.44 22.32
N ILE A 54 31.88 -17.89 21.78
CA ILE A 54 33.27 -18.33 22.07
C ILE A 54 33.42 -19.86 22.21
N SER A 55 33.72 -20.47 21.07
CA SER A 55 34.63 -21.61 20.85
C SER A 55 35.13 -21.40 19.40
N GLU A 56 36.37 -21.05 19.10
CA GLU A 56 37.63 -21.46 19.75
C GLU A 56 37.58 -22.95 20.11
N ASP A 57 37.41 -23.75 19.06
CA ASP A 57 38.13 -25.00 18.81
C ASP A 57 37.54 -25.65 17.55
N GLN A 58 38.17 -25.43 16.39
CA GLN A 58 38.34 -26.35 15.23
C GLN A 58 39.15 -25.64 14.10
N GLU A 59 40.25 -24.95 14.44
CA GLU A 59 41.35 -24.82 13.48
C GLU A 59 42.14 -26.14 13.52
N GLU A 60 42.13 -26.93 12.45
CA GLU A 60 43.11 -28.02 12.30
C GLU A 60 44.50 -27.40 12.16
N ALA A 61 45.24 -27.34 13.27
CA ALA A 61 46.57 -26.76 13.32
C ALA A 61 47.51 -27.44 12.32
N VAL A 62 48.06 -26.65 11.39
CA VAL A 62 49.18 -27.06 10.54
C VAL A 62 50.32 -27.53 11.45
N PRO A 63 50.89 -28.74 11.26
CA PRO A 63 51.99 -29.20 12.09
C PRO A 63 53.16 -28.20 12.05
N GLU A 64 53.67 -27.79 13.20
CA GLU A 64 54.70 -26.75 13.32
C GLU A 64 55.97 -27.07 12.51
N GLU A 65 56.27 -28.35 12.29
CA GLU A 65 57.34 -28.83 11.42
C GLU A 65 57.17 -28.43 9.94
N GLU A 66 55.93 -28.39 9.41
CA GLU A 66 55.64 -27.99 8.03
C GLU A 66 55.77 -26.47 7.82
N TRP A 67 55.41 -25.69 8.85
CA TRP A 67 55.62 -24.23 8.88
C TRP A 67 57.11 -23.87 8.84
N GLN A 68 57.93 -24.54 9.66
CA GLN A 68 59.40 -24.31 9.65
C GLN A 68 60.00 -24.64 8.28
N LYS A 69 59.62 -25.77 7.67
CA LYS A 69 60.17 -26.21 6.38
C LYS A 69 59.83 -25.26 5.22
N THR A 70 58.61 -24.72 5.18
CA THR A 70 58.20 -23.73 4.17
C THR A 70 58.80 -22.35 4.43
N LYS A 71 59.03 -21.98 5.70
CA LYS A 71 59.77 -20.77 6.08
C LYS A 71 61.25 -20.84 5.68
N GLU A 72 61.90 -22.00 5.81
CA GLU A 72 63.26 -22.25 5.31
C GLU A 72 63.33 -22.16 3.77
N GLU A 73 62.41 -22.79 3.03
CA GLU A 73 62.32 -22.68 1.56
C GLU A 73 62.12 -21.22 1.09
N TRP A 74 61.36 -20.41 1.86
CA TRP A 74 61.09 -19.01 1.55
C TRP A 74 62.28 -18.08 1.83
N LEU A 75 62.95 -18.25 2.97
CA LEU A 75 64.18 -17.52 3.31
C LEU A 75 65.32 -17.85 2.33
N ALA A 76 65.41 -19.09 1.86
CA ALA A 76 66.37 -19.51 0.84
C ALA A 76 66.17 -18.82 -0.52
N GLN A 77 64.99 -18.24 -0.80
CA GLN A 77 64.71 -17.45 -2.00
C GLN A 77 65.03 -15.94 -1.82
N GLY A 78 65.71 -15.56 -0.74
CA GLY A 78 66.24 -14.20 -0.54
C GLY A 78 65.19 -13.15 -0.14
N LYS A 79 64.07 -13.56 0.44
CA LYS A 79 63.00 -12.67 0.92
C LYS A 79 62.97 -12.63 2.44
N THR A 80 62.79 -11.45 3.01
CA THR A 80 63.03 -11.16 4.45
C THR A 80 61.78 -11.13 5.34
N GLU A 81 60.59 -11.27 4.77
CA GLU A 81 59.30 -11.29 5.49
C GLU A 81 58.75 -12.73 5.56
N ASP A 82 57.86 -13.04 6.49
CA ASP A 82 57.26 -14.38 6.58
C ASP A 82 56.25 -14.64 5.44
N PRO A 83 56.18 -15.88 4.90
CA PRO A 83 55.25 -16.22 3.83
C PRO A 83 53.78 -16.14 4.29
N PRO A 84 52.84 -15.57 3.49
CA PRO A 84 51.43 -15.52 3.85
C PRO A 84 50.81 -16.92 4.02
N ARG A 85 50.08 -17.16 5.12
CA ARG A 85 49.50 -18.47 5.47
C ARG A 85 48.69 -19.11 4.33
N PHE A 86 47.86 -18.35 3.61
CA PHE A 86 47.08 -18.86 2.46
C PHE A 86 47.95 -19.49 1.36
N ARG A 87 49.20 -19.03 1.20
CA ARG A 87 50.13 -19.56 0.20
C ARG A 87 50.67 -20.93 0.59
N ILE A 88 50.78 -21.19 1.90
CA ILE A 88 51.13 -22.50 2.45
C ILE A 88 49.94 -23.45 2.31
N HIS A 89 48.70 -23.01 2.55
CA HIS A 89 47.52 -23.84 2.24
C HIS A 89 47.43 -24.19 0.74
N ARG A 90 47.68 -23.24 -0.19
CA ARG A 90 47.75 -23.52 -1.65
C ARG A 90 48.85 -24.52 -2.00
N GLN A 91 50.04 -24.41 -1.41
CA GLN A 91 51.14 -25.36 -1.64
C GLN A 91 50.94 -26.71 -0.96
N ALA A 92 50.33 -26.75 0.23
CA ALA A 92 50.02 -27.97 0.97
C ALA A 92 48.91 -28.75 0.27
N ALA A 93 47.82 -28.11 -0.15
CA ALA A 93 46.79 -28.74 -0.98
C ALA A 93 47.39 -29.30 -2.29
N ARG A 94 48.23 -28.51 -2.99
CA ARG A 94 48.93 -28.97 -4.19
C ARG A 94 49.86 -30.16 -3.92
N ARG A 95 50.68 -30.11 -2.86
CA ARG A 95 51.56 -31.22 -2.43
C ARG A 95 50.75 -32.45 -1.99
N LYS A 96 49.59 -32.30 -1.33
CA LYS A 96 48.69 -33.38 -0.88
C LYS A 96 47.97 -34.05 -2.06
N SER A 97 47.58 -33.28 -3.08
CA SER A 97 47.10 -33.80 -4.37
C SER A 97 48.20 -34.51 -5.16
N LEU A 98 49.41 -33.96 -5.21
CA LEU A 98 50.58 -34.58 -5.87
C LEU A 98 51.05 -35.87 -5.17
N LEU A 99 51.00 -35.92 -3.83
CA LEU A 99 51.27 -37.14 -3.05
C LEU A 99 50.19 -38.21 -3.29
N LYS A 100 48.91 -37.82 -3.43
CA LYS A 100 47.86 -38.75 -3.85
C LYS A 100 48.08 -39.26 -5.27
N LEU A 101 48.41 -38.39 -6.22
CA LEU A 101 48.80 -38.73 -7.60
C LEU A 101 49.93 -39.79 -7.63
N ALA A 102 50.99 -39.56 -6.87
CA ALA A 102 52.13 -40.49 -6.76
C ALA A 102 51.82 -41.83 -6.06
N SER A 103 50.63 -41.99 -5.48
CA SER A 103 50.17 -43.19 -4.76
C SER A 103 48.94 -43.86 -5.37
N ALA A 104 48.37 -43.28 -6.44
CA ALA A 104 47.12 -43.73 -7.05
C ALA A 104 47.33 -44.91 -8.01
N GLY A 105 46.42 -45.88 -7.98
CA GLY A 105 46.34 -46.90 -9.01
C GLY A 105 45.79 -46.34 -10.33
N ALA A 106 46.01 -47.04 -11.43
CA ALA A 106 45.69 -46.58 -12.80
C ALA A 106 44.21 -46.21 -13.06
N ASN A 107 43.28 -46.58 -12.16
CA ASN A 107 41.87 -46.22 -12.28
C ASN A 107 41.52 -44.84 -11.67
N ASP A 108 42.27 -44.36 -10.67
CA ASP A 108 41.96 -43.11 -9.96
C ASP A 108 42.65 -41.88 -10.57
N TYR A 109 43.67 -42.08 -11.41
CA TYR A 109 44.46 -41.01 -12.02
C TYR A 109 43.58 -39.95 -12.69
N GLY A 110 42.53 -40.39 -13.40
CA GLY A 110 41.66 -39.51 -14.16
C GLY A 110 40.86 -38.50 -13.32
N ALA A 111 40.36 -38.90 -12.15
CA ALA A 111 39.68 -37.97 -11.24
C ALA A 111 40.65 -36.91 -10.70
N ILE A 112 41.90 -37.30 -10.39
CA ILE A 112 42.90 -36.38 -9.87
C ILE A 112 43.38 -35.41 -10.97
N TYR A 113 43.45 -35.86 -12.22
CA TYR A 113 43.72 -35.00 -13.39
C TYR A 113 42.64 -33.94 -13.60
N VAL A 114 41.37 -34.35 -13.69
CA VAL A 114 40.23 -33.43 -13.85
C VAL A 114 40.17 -32.43 -12.70
N ARG A 115 40.32 -32.90 -11.46
CA ARG A 115 40.40 -32.04 -10.26
C ARG A 115 41.55 -31.05 -10.32
N LYS A 116 42.73 -31.44 -10.79
CA LYS A 116 43.86 -30.54 -10.98
C LYS A 116 43.52 -29.45 -12.01
N GLN A 117 43.01 -29.83 -13.19
CA GLN A 117 42.73 -28.86 -14.26
C GLN A 117 41.59 -27.90 -13.90
N VAL A 118 40.53 -28.36 -13.24
CA VAL A 118 39.44 -27.47 -12.76
C VAL A 118 39.99 -26.46 -11.74
N LEU A 119 40.87 -26.88 -10.82
CA LEU A 119 41.48 -26.01 -9.80
C LEU A 119 42.65 -25.14 -10.30
N GLU A 120 43.26 -25.44 -11.45
CA GLU A 120 44.27 -24.59 -12.10
C GLU A 120 43.64 -23.54 -13.04
N HIS A 121 42.38 -23.73 -13.47
CA HIS A 121 41.69 -22.81 -14.40
C HIS A 121 40.61 -21.90 -13.76
N LEU A 122 39.96 -22.31 -12.68
CA LEU A 122 39.01 -21.46 -11.93
C LEU A 122 39.77 -20.67 -10.84
N ASP A 123 40.32 -19.51 -11.20
CA ASP A 123 41.25 -18.71 -10.37
C ASP A 123 40.52 -17.57 -9.58
N SER A 124 39.24 -17.78 -9.24
CA SER A 124 38.40 -16.85 -8.45
C SER A 124 38.65 -16.98 -6.93
N TYR A 125 38.48 -15.86 -6.19
CA TYR A 125 38.97 -15.70 -4.81
C TYR A 125 38.22 -16.60 -3.79
N GLU A 126 38.93 -16.99 -2.71
CA GLU A 126 38.44 -17.78 -1.56
C GLU A 126 38.13 -19.28 -1.78
N VAL A 127 39.15 -20.04 -2.21
CA VAL A 127 39.14 -21.52 -2.28
C VAL A 127 38.86 -22.20 -0.92
N GLU A 128 38.97 -21.51 0.22
CA GLU A 128 38.79 -22.08 1.56
C GLU A 128 37.31 -22.34 1.94
N GLN A 129 36.32 -21.72 1.28
CA GLN A 129 34.90 -21.98 1.58
C GLN A 129 34.28 -23.13 0.74
N TRP A 130 34.85 -23.45 -0.42
CA TRP A 130 34.24 -24.35 -1.40
C TRP A 130 34.85 -25.76 -1.35
N GLN A 131 34.34 -26.61 -0.45
CA GLN A 131 34.78 -28.00 -0.35
C GLN A 131 34.47 -28.80 -1.63
N TRP A 132 35.51 -29.26 -2.34
CA TRP A 132 35.39 -30.34 -3.32
C TRP A 132 34.90 -31.61 -2.61
N LYS A 133 33.60 -31.89 -2.71
CA LYS A 133 32.98 -33.07 -2.09
C LYS A 133 33.50 -34.33 -2.82
N ASN A 134 34.39 -35.05 -2.14
CA ASN A 134 35.16 -36.16 -2.76
C ASN A 134 34.30 -37.35 -3.25
N ASP A 135 33.00 -37.44 -2.91
CA ASP A 135 32.15 -38.54 -3.35
C ASP A 135 31.57 -38.36 -4.78
N PRO A 136 30.68 -37.37 -5.07
CA PRO A 136 29.99 -37.33 -6.36
C PRO A 136 30.89 -36.92 -7.55
N HIS A 137 31.81 -35.97 -7.36
CA HIS A 137 32.61 -35.39 -8.45
C HIS A 137 33.73 -36.34 -8.91
N ASP A 138 34.36 -37.04 -7.97
CA ASP A 138 35.41 -38.02 -8.28
C ASP A 138 34.78 -39.26 -8.96
N ILE A 139 33.59 -39.71 -8.53
CA ILE A 139 32.83 -40.77 -9.23
C ILE A 139 32.44 -40.37 -10.67
N LEU A 140 31.94 -39.15 -10.89
CA LEU A 140 31.63 -38.67 -12.25
C LEU A 140 32.89 -38.60 -13.13
N SER A 141 34.02 -38.16 -12.57
CA SER A 141 35.29 -38.10 -13.29
C SER A 141 35.84 -39.50 -13.62
N ILE A 142 35.70 -40.48 -12.73
CA ILE A 142 36.03 -41.89 -12.99
C ILE A 142 35.10 -42.45 -14.09
N ASN A 143 33.79 -42.21 -14.00
CA ASN A 143 32.82 -42.68 -14.99
C ASN A 143 33.10 -42.10 -16.39
N PHE A 144 33.41 -40.81 -16.50
CA PHE A 144 33.86 -40.17 -17.75
C PHE A 144 35.08 -40.87 -18.34
N MET A 145 36.08 -41.19 -17.52
CA MET A 145 37.32 -41.85 -17.97
C MET A 145 37.10 -43.33 -18.34
N CYS A 146 36.20 -44.04 -17.64
CA CYS A 146 35.86 -45.44 -17.91
C CYS A 146 34.87 -45.64 -19.07
N LYS A 147 34.17 -44.60 -19.54
CA LYS A 147 33.25 -44.71 -20.70
C LYS A 147 34.00 -45.07 -21.99
N HIS A 148 33.48 -46.03 -22.74
CA HIS A 148 33.98 -46.40 -24.06
C HIS A 148 33.46 -45.41 -25.12
N GLY A 149 34.34 -44.96 -26.03
CA GLY A 149 34.00 -44.02 -27.10
C GLY A 149 34.17 -42.54 -26.71
N GLN A 150 33.43 -41.67 -27.42
CA GLN A 150 33.39 -40.23 -27.13
C GLN A 150 32.65 -39.96 -25.83
N ALA A 151 33.26 -39.18 -24.95
CA ALA A 151 32.66 -38.68 -23.73
C ALA A 151 33.00 -37.20 -23.55
N ASN A 152 32.07 -36.45 -22.98
CA ASN A 152 32.21 -35.04 -22.64
C ASN A 152 32.00 -34.88 -21.13
N LEU A 153 32.71 -33.95 -20.50
CA LEU A 153 32.52 -33.56 -19.11
C LEU A 153 32.71 -32.05 -18.99
N PHE A 154 31.76 -31.39 -18.35
CA PHE A 154 31.74 -29.94 -18.15
C PHE A 154 31.77 -29.63 -16.64
N ALA A 155 32.52 -28.61 -16.23
CA ALA A 155 32.65 -28.19 -14.84
C ALA A 155 32.59 -26.65 -14.71
N TRP A 156 31.80 -26.14 -13.77
CA TRP A 156 31.60 -24.70 -13.53
C TRP A 156 31.34 -24.42 -12.04
N MET A 157 31.37 -23.15 -11.63
CA MET A 157 31.12 -22.74 -10.25
C MET A 157 29.74 -22.12 -10.06
N THR A 158 29.16 -22.31 -8.88
CA THR A 158 27.85 -21.74 -8.48
C THR A 158 27.93 -21.26 -7.02
N GLU A 159 26.91 -20.52 -6.56
CA GLU A 159 26.75 -20.16 -5.13
C GLU A 159 26.66 -21.38 -4.17
N GLN A 160 26.63 -22.61 -4.70
CA GLN A 160 26.61 -23.86 -3.93
C GLN A 160 27.89 -24.71 -4.12
N GLY A 161 28.87 -24.20 -4.88
CA GLY A 161 30.15 -24.83 -5.17
C GLY A 161 30.31 -25.27 -6.62
N ILE A 162 31.34 -26.08 -6.86
CA ILE A 162 31.65 -26.65 -8.18
C ILE A 162 30.56 -27.66 -8.57
N GLN A 163 30.00 -27.52 -9.77
CA GLN A 163 29.06 -28.46 -10.37
C GLN A 163 29.69 -29.10 -11.61
N MET A 164 29.26 -30.33 -11.94
CA MET A 164 29.77 -31.09 -13.08
C MET A 164 28.63 -31.81 -13.81
N SER A 165 28.71 -31.87 -15.15
CA SER A 165 27.69 -32.46 -16.03
C SER A 165 28.36 -33.23 -17.18
N GLU A 166 27.77 -34.36 -17.56
CA GLU A 166 28.22 -35.18 -18.70
C GLU A 166 27.34 -35.01 -19.95
N THR A 167 26.13 -34.44 -19.82
CA THR A 167 25.14 -34.39 -20.91
C THR A 167 25.10 -33.02 -21.59
N ASP A 168 25.03 -31.95 -20.80
CA ASP A 168 24.83 -30.59 -21.27
C ASP A 168 25.80 -29.61 -20.59
N PRO A 169 26.37 -28.63 -21.32
CA PRO A 169 27.15 -27.55 -20.74
C PRO A 169 26.25 -26.57 -19.95
N PRO A 170 26.80 -25.81 -18.99
CA PRO A 170 26.03 -24.80 -18.26
C PRO A 170 25.55 -23.68 -19.19
N ARG A 171 24.42 -23.06 -18.83
CA ARG A 171 24.02 -21.78 -19.42
C ARG A 171 24.88 -20.67 -18.83
N LEU A 172 25.65 -20.02 -19.68
CA LEU A 172 26.40 -18.82 -19.33
C LEU A 172 25.44 -17.63 -19.24
N GLU A 173 24.98 -17.32 -18.03
CA GLU A 173 24.20 -16.11 -17.74
C GLU A 173 25.12 -15.03 -17.13
N PRO A 174 24.93 -13.73 -17.45
CA PRO A 174 25.81 -12.66 -16.95
C PRO A 174 25.86 -12.52 -15.43
N ASP A 175 24.80 -13.00 -14.75
CA ASP A 175 24.63 -12.92 -13.29
C ASP A 175 25.13 -14.20 -12.58
N ALA A 176 25.80 -15.12 -13.27
CA ALA A 176 26.35 -16.34 -12.69
C ALA A 176 27.59 -16.08 -11.82
N PHE A 177 27.75 -16.87 -10.74
CA PHE A 177 28.79 -16.70 -9.72
C PHE A 177 30.22 -16.75 -10.27
N ASP A 178 30.52 -17.77 -11.08
CA ASP A 178 31.68 -17.78 -11.97
C ASP A 178 31.15 -18.08 -13.38
N PRO A 179 31.28 -17.16 -14.34
CA PRO A 179 30.60 -17.24 -15.62
C PRO A 179 31.49 -17.84 -16.74
N ASP A 180 32.59 -18.49 -16.35
CA ASP A 180 33.45 -19.32 -17.20
C ASP A 180 33.28 -20.82 -16.84
N PHE A 181 33.47 -21.73 -17.81
CA PHE A 181 33.44 -23.18 -17.54
C PHE A 181 34.59 -23.95 -18.19
N VAL A 182 34.98 -25.05 -17.56
CA VAL A 182 36.01 -25.98 -18.05
C VAL A 182 35.33 -27.16 -18.75
N TYR A 183 35.83 -27.54 -19.91
CA TYR A 183 35.41 -28.74 -20.62
C TYR A 183 36.53 -29.78 -20.70
N PHE A 184 36.14 -31.05 -20.80
CA PHE A 184 37.00 -32.20 -21.08
C PHE A 184 36.35 -33.04 -22.19
N LEU A 185 37.09 -33.29 -23.26
CA LEU A 185 36.66 -34.11 -24.41
C LEU A 185 37.56 -35.33 -24.53
N LYS A 186 36.95 -36.52 -24.50
CA LYS A 186 37.65 -37.79 -24.72
C LYS A 186 37.62 -38.17 -26.20
N LEU A 187 38.79 -38.29 -26.82
CA LEU A 187 38.92 -38.66 -28.23
C LEU A 187 38.73 -40.18 -28.43
N PRO A 188 38.02 -40.63 -29.49
CA PRO A 188 37.76 -42.04 -29.72
C PRO A 188 39.00 -42.76 -30.27
N HIS A 189 39.44 -43.82 -29.61
CA HIS A 189 40.57 -44.65 -30.03
C HIS A 189 40.15 -46.12 -30.20
N PRO A 190 40.67 -46.88 -31.21
CA PRO A 190 40.23 -48.25 -31.51
C PRO A 190 40.67 -49.35 -30.51
N GLN A 191 41.19 -49.00 -29.33
CA GLN A 191 41.61 -49.97 -28.29
C GLN A 191 41.29 -49.42 -26.90
N ASP A 192 40.78 -50.30 -26.02
CA ASP A 192 40.50 -50.00 -24.61
C ASP A 192 41.80 -49.90 -23.80
N VAL A 193 42.40 -48.71 -23.77
CA VAL A 193 43.60 -48.41 -22.99
C VAL A 193 43.20 -47.66 -21.71
N ILE A 194 43.70 -48.11 -20.56
CA ILE A 194 43.54 -47.42 -19.28
C ILE A 194 44.40 -46.15 -19.31
N ILE A 195 43.79 -45.00 -19.06
CA ILE A 195 44.43 -43.69 -19.23
C ILE A 195 45.39 -43.41 -18.05
N SER A 196 46.70 -43.38 -18.33
CA SER A 196 47.79 -43.16 -17.39
C SER A 196 48.48 -41.80 -17.56
N GLU A 197 49.29 -41.37 -16.58
CA GLU A 197 49.99 -40.06 -16.54
C GLU A 197 50.70 -39.67 -17.84
N GLU A 198 51.37 -40.61 -18.48
CA GLU A 198 52.13 -40.41 -19.72
C GLU A 198 51.23 -40.21 -20.96
N ASN A 199 49.99 -40.70 -20.90
CA ASN A 199 49.09 -40.86 -22.06
C ASN A 199 47.91 -39.87 -22.09
N VAL A 200 47.61 -39.18 -20.97
CA VAL A 200 46.38 -38.38 -20.84
C VAL A 200 46.29 -37.26 -21.88
N ALA A 201 47.42 -36.61 -22.19
CA ALA A 201 47.48 -35.52 -23.15
C ALA A 201 47.20 -35.95 -24.61
N GLU A 202 47.26 -37.25 -24.92
CA GLU A 202 46.88 -37.79 -26.24
C GLU A 202 45.39 -38.18 -26.31
N TYR A 203 44.75 -38.48 -25.18
CA TYR A 203 43.40 -39.04 -25.12
C TYR A 203 42.31 -38.09 -24.60
N VAL A 204 42.68 -37.08 -23.80
CA VAL A 204 41.77 -36.09 -23.22
C VAL A 204 42.24 -34.69 -23.62
N SER A 205 41.36 -33.94 -24.27
CA SER A 205 41.54 -32.51 -24.53
C SER A 205 40.73 -31.71 -23.52
N ASP A 206 41.41 -30.89 -22.72
CA ASP A 206 40.79 -29.94 -21.80
C ASP A 206 40.92 -28.49 -22.27
N GLY A 207 40.01 -27.63 -21.81
CA GLY A 207 40.04 -26.20 -22.11
C GLY A 207 38.98 -25.40 -21.35
N VAL A 208 39.14 -24.07 -21.37
CA VAL A 208 38.23 -23.11 -20.72
C VAL A 208 37.42 -22.38 -21.78
N ILE A 209 36.13 -22.24 -21.54
CA ILE A 209 35.22 -21.40 -22.32
C ILE A 209 34.72 -20.28 -21.41
N ASN A 210 35.13 -19.05 -21.74
CA ASN A 210 34.70 -17.85 -21.03
C ASN A 210 33.32 -17.37 -21.50
N ILE A 211 32.70 -16.43 -20.75
CA ILE A 211 31.48 -15.69 -21.14
C ILE A 211 31.45 -15.34 -22.63
N ASN A 212 32.56 -14.76 -23.12
CA ASN A 212 32.71 -14.29 -24.49
C ASN A 212 33.16 -15.44 -25.41
N TYR A 213 32.45 -16.57 -25.38
CA TYR A 213 32.80 -17.82 -26.07
C TYR A 213 33.06 -17.62 -27.57
N LEU A 214 32.31 -16.73 -28.24
CA LEU A 214 32.55 -16.36 -29.65
C LEU A 214 33.91 -15.71 -29.87
N LYS A 215 34.36 -14.86 -28.93
CA LYS A 215 35.64 -14.15 -28.99
C LYS A 215 36.82 -15.06 -28.63
N THR A 216 36.60 -16.04 -27.74
CA THR A 216 37.56 -17.13 -27.47
C THR A 216 37.72 -18.04 -28.70
N LEU A 217 36.61 -18.44 -29.34
CA LEU A 217 36.63 -19.20 -30.58
C LEU A 217 37.34 -18.42 -31.71
N LEU A 218 37.06 -17.12 -31.87
CA LEU A 218 37.73 -16.27 -32.87
C LEU A 218 39.24 -16.21 -32.65
N LYS A 219 39.70 -16.10 -31.38
CA LYS A 219 41.13 -16.14 -31.03
C LYS A 219 41.76 -17.48 -31.37
N GLN A 220 41.14 -18.60 -31.00
CA GLN A 220 41.65 -19.95 -31.29
C GLN A 220 41.74 -20.20 -32.81
N MET A 221 40.71 -19.82 -33.56
CA MET A 221 40.70 -19.91 -35.02
C MET A 221 41.83 -19.10 -35.67
N ASN A 222 42.01 -17.84 -35.27
CA ASN A 222 43.06 -16.97 -35.82
C ASN A 222 44.48 -17.37 -35.40
N ALA A 223 44.67 -17.87 -34.18
CA ALA A 223 46.00 -18.16 -33.63
C ALA A 223 46.53 -19.57 -33.93
N GLN A 224 45.64 -20.57 -34.03
CA GLN A 224 46.03 -21.99 -34.14
C GLN A 224 45.53 -22.61 -35.45
N PHE A 225 44.22 -22.66 -35.66
CA PHE A 225 43.64 -23.45 -36.77
C PHE A 225 43.92 -22.86 -38.15
N ILE A 226 43.80 -21.54 -38.33
CA ILE A 226 44.03 -20.89 -39.64
C ILE A 226 45.52 -20.99 -40.07
N PRO A 227 46.52 -20.64 -39.23
CA PRO A 227 47.92 -20.78 -39.62
C PRO A 227 48.32 -22.22 -39.95
N GLN A 228 47.86 -23.19 -39.15
CA GLN A 228 48.14 -24.62 -39.40
C GLN A 228 47.54 -25.08 -40.73
N PHE A 229 46.28 -24.74 -41.02
CA PHE A 229 45.62 -25.12 -42.28
C PHE A 229 46.24 -24.45 -43.51
N ILE A 230 46.68 -23.19 -43.40
CA ILE A 230 47.38 -22.49 -44.49
C ILE A 230 48.72 -23.18 -44.80
N GLN A 231 49.48 -23.56 -43.77
CA GLN A 231 50.78 -24.24 -43.91
C GLN A 231 50.68 -25.70 -44.39
N ASP A 232 49.61 -26.41 -44.06
CA ASP A 232 49.43 -27.82 -44.46
C ASP A 232 49.31 -27.98 -45.99
N SER A 233 50.25 -28.70 -46.58
CA SER A 233 50.36 -28.93 -48.02
C SER A 233 49.84 -30.31 -48.46
N SER A 234 49.24 -31.10 -47.55
CA SER A 234 48.78 -32.47 -47.83
C SER A 234 47.47 -32.56 -48.61
N TRP A 235 46.72 -31.45 -48.73
CA TRP A 235 45.38 -31.42 -49.32
C TRP A 235 45.41 -31.15 -50.84
N PRO A 236 44.53 -31.79 -51.65
CA PRO A 236 44.35 -31.44 -53.05
C PRO A 236 43.93 -29.97 -53.23
N GLU A 237 44.56 -29.24 -54.16
CA GLU A 237 44.38 -27.79 -54.31
C GLU A 237 42.91 -27.36 -54.45
N ASN A 238 42.10 -28.08 -55.22
CA ASN A 238 40.68 -27.76 -55.41
C ASN A 238 39.89 -27.83 -54.08
N VAL A 239 40.14 -28.85 -53.26
CA VAL A 239 39.47 -29.03 -51.96
C VAL A 239 39.96 -27.98 -50.97
N LYS A 240 41.27 -27.68 -50.97
CA LYS A 240 41.85 -26.62 -50.14
C LYS A 240 41.24 -25.26 -50.48
N LYS A 241 41.09 -24.92 -51.77
CA LYS A 241 40.47 -23.67 -52.24
C LYS A 241 38.98 -23.55 -51.84
N GLU A 242 38.19 -24.61 -52.02
CA GLU A 242 36.78 -24.61 -51.63
C GLU A 242 36.60 -24.47 -50.11
N PHE A 243 37.41 -25.19 -49.32
CA PHE A 243 37.39 -25.08 -47.86
C PHE A 243 37.83 -23.69 -47.38
N LEU A 244 38.88 -23.09 -47.95
CA LEU A 244 39.28 -21.70 -47.63
C LEU A 244 38.15 -20.70 -47.87
N ALA A 245 37.40 -20.83 -48.96
CA ALA A 245 36.26 -19.94 -49.24
C ALA A 245 35.16 -20.03 -48.17
N GLN A 246 34.83 -21.25 -47.71
CA GLN A 246 33.87 -21.43 -46.61
C GLN A 246 34.44 -21.00 -45.25
N LEU A 247 35.73 -21.22 -45.02
CA LEU A 247 36.45 -20.81 -43.81
C LEU A 247 36.44 -19.29 -43.65
N HIS A 248 36.78 -18.51 -44.69
CA HIS A 248 36.70 -17.06 -44.64
C HIS A 248 35.26 -16.55 -44.44
N LYS A 249 34.26 -17.21 -45.03
CA LYS A 249 32.84 -16.88 -44.80
C LYS A 249 32.41 -17.16 -43.35
N PHE A 250 32.84 -18.29 -42.78
CA PHE A 250 32.62 -18.62 -41.37
C PHE A 250 33.32 -17.60 -40.46
N MET A 251 34.59 -17.27 -40.72
CA MET A 251 35.37 -16.32 -39.93
C MET A 251 34.81 -14.89 -40.00
N ALA A 252 34.33 -14.44 -41.15
CA ALA A 252 33.66 -13.16 -41.29
C ALA A 252 32.38 -13.10 -40.45
N THR A 253 31.58 -14.17 -40.51
CA THR A 253 30.36 -14.33 -39.70
C THR A 253 30.66 -14.40 -38.19
N LEU A 254 31.70 -15.13 -37.80
CA LEU A 254 32.14 -15.26 -36.40
C LEU A 254 32.64 -13.92 -35.85
N THR A 255 33.43 -13.18 -36.64
CA THR A 255 33.90 -11.83 -36.31
C THR A 255 32.70 -10.91 -36.08
N GLU A 256 31.74 -10.88 -37.03
CA GLU A 256 30.51 -10.09 -36.95
C GLU A 256 29.76 -10.33 -35.64
N TYR A 257 29.43 -11.59 -35.31
CA TYR A 257 28.70 -11.89 -34.08
C TYR A 257 29.51 -11.63 -32.80
N SER A 258 30.83 -11.88 -32.80
CA SER A 258 31.66 -11.67 -31.60
C SER A 258 31.79 -10.19 -31.20
N PHE A 259 31.83 -9.27 -32.17
CA PHE A 259 31.94 -7.84 -31.89
C PHE A 259 30.57 -7.14 -31.81
N SER A 260 29.55 -7.68 -32.49
CA SER A 260 28.17 -7.21 -32.37
C SER A 260 27.65 -7.27 -30.92
N GLN A 261 28.06 -8.28 -30.13
CA GLN A 261 27.76 -8.35 -28.70
C GLN A 261 28.37 -7.19 -27.89
N GLU A 262 29.54 -6.70 -28.27
CA GLU A 262 30.20 -5.53 -27.67
C GLU A 262 29.70 -4.20 -28.28
N GLY A 263 28.78 -4.26 -29.26
CA GLY A 263 28.23 -3.09 -29.92
C GLY A 263 29.20 -2.39 -30.89
N ILE A 264 30.25 -3.10 -31.31
CA ILE A 264 31.32 -2.64 -32.21
C ILE A 264 31.26 -3.48 -33.50
N THR A 265 31.71 -2.94 -34.62
CA THR A 265 31.84 -3.69 -35.88
C THR A 265 33.30 -3.79 -36.27
N GLU A 266 33.82 -5.01 -36.35
CA GLU A 266 35.13 -5.28 -36.96
C GLU A 266 34.96 -5.97 -38.33
N LEU A 267 35.57 -5.37 -39.34
CA LEU A 267 35.68 -5.91 -40.69
C LEU A 267 36.72 -7.04 -40.70
N TYR A 268 36.29 -8.26 -41.00
CA TYR A 268 37.18 -9.42 -41.07
C TYR A 268 38.23 -9.26 -42.19
N ILE A 269 39.52 -9.33 -41.84
CA ILE A 269 40.66 -9.31 -42.77
C ILE A 269 41.23 -10.74 -42.88
N PRO A 270 41.42 -11.29 -44.10
CA PRO A 270 42.06 -12.59 -44.29
C PRO A 270 43.55 -12.59 -43.92
N ASN A 271 43.99 -13.60 -43.19
CA ASN A 271 45.41 -13.88 -42.91
C ASN A 271 46.10 -14.59 -44.11
N GLU A 272 45.93 -14.07 -45.33
CA GLU A 272 46.61 -14.56 -46.53
C GLU A 272 47.81 -13.66 -46.89
N ASP A 273 48.87 -14.25 -47.46
CA ASP A 273 50.13 -13.57 -47.79
C ASP A 273 50.00 -12.71 -49.07
N LEU A 274 49.25 -11.60 -48.99
CA LEU A 274 48.96 -10.69 -50.11
C LEU A 274 50.19 -9.86 -50.57
N ASN A 275 51.40 -10.30 -50.22
CA ASN A 275 52.63 -9.51 -50.27
C ASN A 275 53.14 -9.15 -51.68
N ASN A 276 52.65 -9.81 -52.73
CA ASN A 276 52.90 -9.45 -54.14
C ASN A 276 51.59 -9.11 -54.85
N ILE A 277 51.36 -7.82 -55.13
CA ILE A 277 50.12 -7.33 -55.76
C ILE A 277 49.96 -7.90 -57.18
N GLU A 278 51.03 -7.93 -57.98
CA GLU A 278 51.01 -8.39 -59.38
C GLU A 278 50.66 -9.89 -59.51
N GLN A 279 51.14 -10.71 -58.58
CA GLN A 279 50.81 -12.15 -58.55
C GLN A 279 49.36 -12.37 -58.08
N ALA A 280 48.92 -11.62 -57.07
CA ALA A 280 47.56 -11.70 -56.55
C ALA A 280 46.50 -11.25 -57.58
N SER A 281 46.80 -10.24 -58.41
CA SER A 281 45.90 -9.77 -59.49
C SER A 281 45.74 -10.75 -60.67
N HIS A 282 46.52 -11.83 -60.72
CA HIS A 282 46.42 -12.85 -61.78
C HIS A 282 45.79 -14.18 -61.32
N ASP A 283 45.59 -14.38 -60.01
CA ASP A 283 44.87 -15.54 -59.47
C ASP A 283 43.35 -15.25 -59.41
N LYS A 284 42.60 -15.88 -60.32
CA LYS A 284 41.13 -15.74 -60.39
C LYS A 284 40.41 -16.29 -59.16
N ASP A 285 40.92 -17.35 -58.55
CA ASP A 285 40.29 -17.96 -57.38
C ASP A 285 40.50 -17.07 -56.14
N LEU A 286 41.67 -16.41 -56.04
CA LEU A 286 41.94 -15.41 -55.02
C LEU A 286 41.04 -14.17 -55.18
N LEU A 287 40.96 -13.62 -56.39
CA LEU A 287 40.09 -12.48 -56.69
C LEU A 287 38.64 -12.76 -56.29
N GLN A 288 38.09 -13.94 -56.64
CA GLN A 288 36.72 -14.31 -56.29
C GLN A 288 36.49 -14.41 -54.77
N ARG A 289 37.48 -14.90 -53.98
CA ARG A 289 37.40 -14.91 -52.52
C ARG A 289 37.41 -13.49 -51.95
N LEU A 290 38.32 -12.64 -52.43
CA LEU A 290 38.43 -11.24 -51.98
C LEU A 290 37.18 -10.42 -52.35
N GLU A 291 36.56 -10.65 -53.52
CA GLU A 291 35.28 -10.04 -53.89
C GLU A 291 34.14 -10.44 -52.94
N ALA A 292 34.07 -11.72 -52.54
CA ALA A 292 33.06 -12.18 -51.58
C ALA A 292 33.22 -11.53 -50.20
N ILE A 293 34.46 -11.29 -49.75
CA ILE A 293 34.77 -10.56 -48.52
C ILE A 293 34.42 -9.07 -48.65
N LEU A 294 34.74 -8.43 -49.78
CA LEU A 294 34.37 -7.04 -50.07
C LEU A 294 32.85 -6.84 -50.04
N LEU A 295 32.08 -7.77 -50.62
CA LEU A 295 30.62 -7.78 -50.57
C LEU A 295 30.09 -7.94 -49.14
N HIS A 296 30.75 -8.74 -48.30
CA HIS A 296 30.39 -8.92 -46.90
C HIS A 296 30.64 -7.63 -46.08
N TRP A 297 31.79 -6.97 -46.24
CA TRP A 297 32.05 -5.66 -45.65
C TRP A 297 31.03 -4.61 -46.15
N GLN A 298 30.70 -4.61 -47.44
CA GLN A 298 29.71 -3.69 -48.01
C GLN A 298 28.33 -3.88 -47.37
N ARG A 299 27.92 -5.12 -47.06
CA ARG A 299 26.70 -5.42 -46.31
C ARG A 299 26.76 -4.85 -44.89
N GLN A 300 27.79 -5.22 -44.12
CA GLN A 300 27.97 -4.75 -42.74
C GLN A 300 27.91 -3.22 -42.63
N ILE A 301 28.65 -2.51 -43.50
CA ILE A 301 28.68 -1.04 -43.50
C ILE A 301 27.31 -0.47 -43.86
N LYS A 302 26.61 -1.02 -44.88
CA LYS A 302 25.23 -0.60 -45.22
C LYS A 302 24.29 -0.75 -44.04
N ASP A 303 24.32 -1.89 -43.36
CA ASP A 303 23.44 -2.16 -42.22
C ASP A 303 23.66 -1.12 -41.11
N ILE A 304 24.91 -0.82 -40.75
CA ILE A 304 25.24 0.17 -39.70
C ILE A 304 24.88 1.60 -40.11
N VAL A 305 25.15 1.98 -41.36
CA VAL A 305 24.77 3.29 -41.91
C VAL A 305 23.25 3.46 -41.89
N ASN A 306 22.50 2.42 -42.27
CA ASN A 306 21.04 2.43 -42.39
C ASN A 306 20.29 2.18 -41.07
N ASN A 307 20.93 1.63 -40.03
CA ASN A 307 20.38 1.38 -38.68
C ASN A 307 19.94 2.64 -37.90
N GLN A 308 19.62 3.76 -38.57
CA GLN A 308 19.15 4.99 -37.93
C GLN A 308 17.74 4.88 -37.33
N GLU A 309 16.92 3.95 -37.83
CA GLU A 309 15.48 3.88 -37.53
C GLU A 309 15.16 2.97 -36.32
N LEU A 310 15.88 1.86 -36.14
CA LEU A 310 15.61 0.87 -35.08
C LEU A 310 15.76 1.42 -33.65
N ALA A 311 16.57 2.47 -33.44
CA ALA A 311 16.71 3.14 -32.14
C ALA A 311 15.46 3.94 -31.71
N ILE A 312 14.49 4.09 -32.60
CA ILE A 312 13.19 4.72 -32.33
C ILE A 312 12.22 3.71 -31.69
N GLU A 313 12.41 2.40 -31.91
CA GLU A 313 11.43 1.35 -31.58
C GLU A 313 11.47 0.83 -30.14
N ASN A 314 12.51 1.12 -29.35
CA ASN A 314 12.57 0.68 -27.95
C ASN A 314 11.63 1.55 -27.08
N GLU A 315 10.36 1.13 -27.01
CA GLU A 315 9.27 1.84 -26.33
C GLU A 315 9.52 2.14 -24.85
N ASN A 316 10.45 1.45 -24.17
CA ASN A 316 10.77 1.63 -22.75
C ASN A 316 12.05 2.45 -22.50
N ALA A 317 12.79 2.83 -23.55
CA ALA A 317 14.05 3.57 -23.42
C ALA A 317 13.85 4.97 -22.81
N GLY A 318 14.83 5.41 -22.02
CA GLY A 318 14.92 6.75 -21.44
C GLY A 318 15.75 7.71 -22.29
N PRO A 319 15.85 9.01 -21.91
CA PRO A 319 16.58 10.01 -22.68
C PRO A 319 18.11 9.85 -22.56
N LEU A 320 18.60 9.18 -21.52
CA LEU A 320 20.02 8.83 -21.39
C LEU A 320 20.43 7.72 -22.38
N ASP A 321 19.51 6.81 -22.71
CA ASP A 321 19.76 5.75 -23.70
C ASP A 321 19.92 6.33 -25.12
N GLU A 322 19.19 7.40 -25.45
CA GLU A 322 19.40 8.15 -26.70
C GLU A 322 20.84 8.72 -26.75
N ILE A 323 21.33 9.29 -25.64
CA ILE A 323 22.70 9.83 -25.55
C ILE A 323 23.75 8.71 -25.66
N SER A 324 23.49 7.55 -25.04
CA SER A 324 24.39 6.38 -25.12
C SER A 324 24.43 5.81 -26.54
N TYR A 325 23.28 5.71 -27.22
CA TYR A 325 23.17 5.29 -28.61
C TYR A 325 23.97 6.18 -29.57
N TRP A 326 23.80 7.51 -29.51
CA TRP A 326 24.59 8.41 -30.38
C TRP A 326 26.09 8.38 -30.07
N ARG A 327 26.48 8.14 -28.82
CA ARG A 327 27.88 7.93 -28.42
C ARG A 327 28.44 6.63 -29.00
N GLN A 328 27.71 5.52 -28.88
CA GLN A 328 28.07 4.23 -29.45
C GLN A 328 28.16 4.29 -30.98
N ARG A 329 27.17 4.91 -31.64
CA ARG A 329 27.14 5.11 -33.09
C ARG A 329 28.34 5.93 -33.58
N LYS A 330 28.68 7.03 -32.90
CA LYS A 330 29.90 7.80 -33.18
C LYS A 330 31.15 6.92 -33.08
N ASN A 331 31.31 6.21 -31.96
CA ASN A 331 32.48 5.38 -31.70
C ASN A 331 32.62 4.27 -32.75
N ASN A 332 31.53 3.57 -33.09
CA ASN A 332 31.56 2.50 -34.08
C ASN A 332 31.88 3.03 -35.49
N LEU A 333 31.28 4.15 -35.92
CA LEU A 333 31.59 4.76 -37.22
C LEU A 333 33.03 5.28 -37.31
N SER A 334 33.58 5.82 -36.21
CA SER A 334 35.00 6.22 -36.13
C SER A 334 35.92 5.00 -36.20
N HIS A 335 35.58 3.91 -35.50
CA HIS A 335 36.34 2.67 -35.51
C HIS A 335 36.37 1.98 -36.88
N ILE A 336 35.22 1.94 -37.59
CA ILE A 336 35.17 1.46 -38.98
C ILE A 336 36.01 2.37 -39.89
N HIS A 337 35.99 3.69 -39.69
CA HIS A 337 36.84 4.59 -40.47
C HIS A 337 38.34 4.31 -40.26
N GLU A 338 38.78 4.08 -39.02
CA GLU A 338 40.15 3.65 -38.70
C GLU A 338 40.52 2.31 -39.36
N GLN A 339 39.60 1.34 -39.35
CA GLN A 339 39.81 0.05 -40.03
C GLN A 339 39.98 0.19 -41.55
N LEU A 340 39.20 1.06 -42.19
CA LEU A 340 39.31 1.34 -43.63
C LEU A 340 40.65 2.01 -44.00
N GLU A 341 41.27 2.69 -43.04
CA GLU A 341 42.59 3.29 -43.23
C GLU A 341 43.75 2.28 -43.07
N LYS A 342 43.51 1.06 -42.54
CA LYS A 342 44.52 -0.01 -42.38
C LYS A 342 45.17 -0.36 -43.74
N PRO A 343 46.50 -0.60 -43.78
CA PRO A 343 47.22 -0.87 -45.03
C PRO A 343 46.79 -2.18 -45.70
N GLU A 344 46.44 -3.21 -44.91
CA GLU A 344 45.96 -4.51 -45.37
C GLU A 344 44.64 -4.40 -46.15
N LEU A 345 43.69 -3.61 -45.62
CA LEU A 345 42.38 -3.41 -46.25
C LEU A 345 42.52 -2.59 -47.55
N LYS A 346 43.32 -1.51 -47.53
CA LYS A 346 43.68 -0.75 -48.74
C LYS A 346 44.34 -1.62 -49.80
N ARG A 347 45.18 -2.58 -49.40
CA ARG A 347 45.84 -3.52 -50.31
C ARG A 347 44.85 -4.46 -50.99
N ILE A 348 43.85 -4.97 -50.27
CA ILE A 348 42.77 -5.78 -50.86
C ILE A 348 42.00 -4.97 -51.90
N ILE A 349 41.68 -3.70 -51.60
CA ILE A 349 41.02 -2.79 -52.56
C ILE A 349 41.92 -2.50 -53.79
N GLN A 350 43.24 -2.43 -53.63
CA GLN A 350 44.18 -2.26 -54.75
C GLN A 350 44.28 -3.51 -55.63
N ILE A 351 44.30 -4.72 -55.04
CA ILE A 351 44.29 -5.99 -55.79
C ILE A 351 42.98 -6.15 -56.57
N LEU A 352 41.86 -5.68 -56.01
CA LEU A 352 40.53 -5.69 -56.64
C LEU A 352 40.26 -4.49 -57.56
N SER A 353 41.26 -3.72 -58.02
CA SER A 353 41.06 -2.45 -58.74
C SER A 353 40.09 -2.53 -59.93
N ASP A 354 40.11 -3.67 -60.63
CA ASP A 354 39.36 -3.91 -61.86
C ASP A 354 37.99 -4.56 -61.60
N SER A 355 37.66 -4.82 -60.34
CA SER A 355 36.37 -5.40 -59.93
C SER A 355 35.24 -4.36 -59.92
N GLN A 356 34.10 -4.75 -60.49
CA GLN A 356 32.86 -3.96 -60.48
C GLN A 356 32.35 -3.61 -59.07
N TYR A 357 32.73 -4.37 -58.04
CA TYR A 357 32.24 -4.18 -56.67
C TYR A 357 32.97 -3.05 -55.92
N VAL A 358 34.19 -2.69 -56.33
CA VAL A 358 34.99 -1.65 -55.64
C VAL A 358 34.33 -0.28 -55.69
N GLN A 359 33.62 0.07 -56.76
CA GLN A 359 32.92 1.36 -56.81
C GLN A 359 31.76 1.39 -55.81
N SER A 360 30.91 0.35 -55.77
CA SER A 360 29.79 0.31 -54.82
C SER A 360 30.26 0.31 -53.36
N PHE A 361 31.42 -0.31 -53.07
CA PHE A 361 32.05 -0.24 -51.76
C PHE A 361 32.55 1.18 -51.40
N LYS A 362 33.13 1.92 -52.37
CA LYS A 362 33.53 3.33 -52.18
C LYS A 362 32.31 4.21 -51.90
N ASP A 363 31.23 4.06 -52.67
CA ASP A 363 30.00 4.83 -52.49
C ASP A 363 29.41 4.62 -51.08
N VAL A 364 29.41 3.39 -50.58
CA VAL A 364 28.98 3.04 -49.22
C VAL A 364 29.93 3.61 -48.16
N THR A 365 31.23 3.63 -48.44
CA THR A 365 32.26 4.19 -47.56
C THR A 365 32.15 5.72 -47.42
N GLU A 366 31.74 6.45 -48.46
CA GLU A 366 31.50 7.89 -48.36
C GLU A 366 30.36 8.22 -47.38
N ASN A 367 29.33 7.38 -47.30
CA ASN A 367 28.24 7.54 -46.35
C ASN A 367 28.69 7.41 -44.87
N ILE A 368 29.82 6.74 -44.58
CA ILE A 368 30.39 6.69 -43.22
C ILE A 368 30.80 8.10 -42.78
N LYS A 369 31.41 8.91 -43.66
CA LYS A 369 31.84 10.28 -43.34
C LYS A 369 30.63 11.17 -43.02
N LEU A 370 29.56 11.04 -43.80
CA LEU A 370 28.29 11.73 -43.55
C LEU A 370 27.65 11.28 -42.23
N GLY A 371 27.57 9.97 -41.99
CA GLY A 371 27.03 9.39 -40.76
C GLY A 371 27.83 9.76 -39.51
N SER A 372 29.16 9.86 -39.62
CA SER A 372 30.04 10.28 -38.52
C SER A 372 29.86 11.77 -38.20
N SER A 373 29.76 12.63 -39.21
CA SER A 373 29.45 14.07 -39.03
C SER A 373 28.08 14.28 -38.39
N GLN A 374 27.08 13.50 -38.82
CA GLN A 374 25.74 13.48 -38.22
C GLN A 374 25.76 13.01 -36.76
N ALA A 375 26.50 11.94 -36.45
CA ALA A 375 26.62 11.42 -35.10
C ALA A 375 27.34 12.39 -34.15
N GLU A 376 28.34 13.14 -34.63
CA GLU A 376 29.00 14.18 -33.85
C GLU A 376 28.06 15.35 -33.51
N ASP A 377 27.40 15.96 -34.51
CA ASP A 377 26.48 17.10 -34.30
C ASP A 377 25.32 16.69 -33.37
N ASN A 378 24.74 15.51 -33.58
CA ASN A 378 23.68 14.98 -32.72
C ASN A 378 24.20 14.79 -31.28
N LEU A 379 25.36 14.16 -31.09
CA LEU A 379 25.92 13.92 -29.77
C LEU A 379 26.34 15.23 -29.06
N GLU A 380 26.89 16.20 -29.78
CA GLU A 380 27.22 17.53 -29.24
C GLU A 380 25.97 18.26 -28.75
N ASN A 381 24.91 18.28 -29.56
CA ASN A 381 23.63 18.88 -29.18
C ASN A 381 22.96 18.12 -28.01
N LEU A 382 22.94 16.78 -28.03
CA LEU A 382 22.28 15.97 -26.99
C LEU A 382 23.04 15.98 -25.65
N LYS A 383 24.36 16.18 -25.62
CA LYS A 383 25.15 16.32 -24.38
C LYS A 383 24.59 17.38 -23.43
N ILE A 384 23.94 18.44 -23.93
CA ILE A 384 23.36 19.48 -23.07
C ILE A 384 22.21 18.97 -22.19
N LEU A 385 21.59 17.83 -22.55
CA LEU A 385 20.54 17.17 -21.78
C LEU A 385 21.08 16.20 -20.74
N TYR A 386 22.36 15.79 -20.82
CA TYR A 386 22.92 14.73 -19.96
C TYR A 386 22.73 15.02 -18.46
N GLU A 387 23.12 16.21 -18.01
CA GLU A 387 23.02 16.57 -16.58
C GLU A 387 21.55 16.73 -16.12
N PRO A 388 20.65 17.45 -16.83
CA PRO A 388 19.21 17.44 -16.53
C PRO A 388 18.56 16.05 -16.52
N CYS A 389 18.93 15.15 -17.44
CA CYS A 389 18.38 13.80 -17.49
C CYS A 389 18.91 12.92 -16.34
N LYS A 390 20.16 13.12 -15.91
CA LYS A 390 20.71 12.48 -14.71
C LYS A 390 20.04 12.97 -13.43
N GLN A 391 19.71 14.26 -13.34
CA GLN A 391 18.89 14.80 -12.25
C GLN A 391 17.51 14.14 -12.24
N LEU A 392 16.85 14.02 -13.41
CA LEU A 392 15.56 13.33 -13.57
C LEU A 392 15.60 11.86 -13.10
N GLU A 393 16.67 11.12 -13.41
CA GLU A 393 16.85 9.73 -12.99
C GLU A 393 16.89 9.56 -11.45
N THR A 394 17.33 10.59 -10.72
CA THR A 394 17.38 10.60 -9.25
C THR A 394 16.18 11.27 -8.57
N ALA A 395 15.50 12.20 -9.23
CA ALA A 395 14.43 13.01 -8.66
C ALA A 395 13.19 12.20 -8.23
N THR A 396 12.52 12.62 -7.15
CA THR A 396 11.22 12.08 -6.73
C THR A 396 10.07 12.66 -7.57
N PRO A 397 8.90 12.01 -7.67
CA PRO A 397 7.76 12.52 -8.45
C PRO A 397 7.34 13.96 -8.10
N LYS A 398 7.54 14.40 -6.84
CA LYS A 398 7.27 15.78 -6.42
C LYS A 398 8.24 16.81 -7.02
N GLU A 399 9.50 16.44 -7.22
CA GLU A 399 10.57 17.34 -7.70
C GLU A 399 10.62 17.40 -9.23
N ILE A 400 10.19 16.34 -9.92
CA ILE A 400 10.17 16.26 -11.39
C ILE A 400 9.52 17.51 -12.05
N PRO A 401 8.32 17.98 -11.64
CA PRO A 401 7.70 19.20 -12.18
C PRO A 401 8.58 20.46 -12.18
N GLU A 402 9.52 20.60 -11.24
CA GLU A 402 10.42 21.76 -11.17
C GLU A 402 11.59 21.67 -12.16
N LEU A 403 12.02 20.45 -12.48
CA LEU A 403 13.12 20.17 -13.42
C LEU A 403 12.66 20.25 -14.89
N LEU A 404 11.41 19.86 -15.17
CA LEU A 404 10.87 19.74 -16.53
C LEU A 404 10.94 21.03 -17.38
N PRO A 405 10.71 22.25 -16.86
CA PRO A 405 10.86 23.48 -17.65
C PRO A 405 12.28 23.66 -18.21
N ASN A 406 13.32 23.47 -17.39
CA ASN A 406 14.73 23.56 -17.80
C ASN A 406 15.09 22.49 -18.85
N LEU A 407 14.61 21.26 -18.65
CA LEU A 407 14.75 20.18 -19.61
C LEU A 407 14.11 20.53 -20.96
N LEU A 408 12.86 21.00 -20.97
CA LEU A 408 12.16 21.39 -22.19
C LEU A 408 12.79 22.59 -22.90
N PHE A 409 13.34 23.57 -22.18
CA PHE A 409 14.09 24.67 -22.80
C PHE A 409 15.32 24.18 -23.57
N ARG A 410 15.98 23.12 -23.08
CA ARG A 410 17.12 22.49 -23.76
C ARG A 410 16.70 21.64 -24.96
N VAL A 411 15.60 20.89 -24.86
CA VAL A 411 14.99 20.19 -26.02
C VAL A 411 14.62 21.20 -27.11
N ARG A 412 14.03 22.34 -26.74
CA ARG A 412 13.73 23.45 -27.65
C ARG A 412 15.00 24.05 -28.27
N TYR A 413 16.08 24.22 -27.51
CA TYR A 413 17.35 24.68 -28.05
C TYR A 413 17.89 23.73 -29.14
N ILE A 414 17.82 22.41 -28.91
CA ILE A 414 18.22 21.40 -29.90
C ILE A 414 17.36 21.49 -31.16
N TRP A 415 16.03 21.66 -31.02
CA TRP A 415 15.11 21.88 -32.14
C TRP A 415 15.46 23.11 -32.99
N GLU A 416 15.90 24.21 -32.36
CA GLU A 416 16.25 25.45 -33.04
C GLU A 416 17.70 25.51 -33.58
N LYS A 417 18.61 24.65 -33.10
CA LYS A 417 20.06 24.78 -33.35
C LYS A 417 20.76 23.54 -33.93
N SER A 418 20.26 22.33 -33.71
CA SER A 418 20.87 21.13 -34.31
C SER A 418 20.67 21.11 -35.82
N ARG A 419 21.66 20.59 -36.54
CA ARG A 419 21.64 20.48 -38.00
C ARG A 419 20.96 19.20 -38.48
N TYR A 420 20.97 18.15 -37.64
CA TYR A 420 20.47 16.82 -38.01
C TYR A 420 19.50 16.21 -36.98
N PHE A 421 19.37 16.75 -35.76
CA PHE A 421 18.40 16.29 -34.76
C PHE A 421 17.10 17.11 -34.75
N ASN A 422 16.99 18.12 -35.62
CA ASN A 422 15.84 19.02 -35.73
C ASN A 422 14.68 18.46 -36.58
N THR A 423 14.51 17.14 -36.66
CA THR A 423 13.37 16.51 -37.35
C THR A 423 12.24 16.21 -36.35
N PRO A 424 10.96 16.35 -36.75
CA PRO A 424 9.85 16.23 -35.80
C PRO A 424 9.79 14.85 -35.15
N GLU A 425 10.14 13.79 -35.88
CA GLU A 425 10.18 12.40 -35.40
C GLU A 425 11.21 12.22 -34.28
N ARG A 426 12.39 12.85 -34.40
CA ARG A 426 13.48 12.74 -33.41
C ARG A 426 13.15 13.49 -32.12
N ILE A 427 12.61 14.71 -32.22
CA ILE A 427 12.17 15.44 -31.03
C ILE A 427 10.94 14.79 -30.39
N GLN A 428 9.98 14.32 -31.19
CA GLN A 428 8.84 13.55 -30.68
C GLN A 428 9.31 12.28 -29.97
N GLY A 429 10.24 11.51 -30.54
CA GLY A 429 10.83 10.33 -29.91
C GLY A 429 11.56 10.66 -28.60
N LEU A 430 12.30 11.77 -28.55
CA LEU A 430 12.95 12.24 -27.33
C LEU A 430 11.93 12.62 -26.23
N ILE A 431 10.79 13.23 -26.57
CA ILE A 431 9.75 13.56 -25.58
C ILE A 431 9.02 12.30 -25.09
N HIS A 432 8.85 11.28 -25.92
CA HIS A 432 8.40 9.95 -25.46
C HIS A 432 9.42 9.35 -24.48
N LYS A 433 10.71 9.34 -24.82
CA LYS A 433 11.78 8.86 -23.93
C LYS A 433 11.83 9.60 -22.58
N ILE A 434 11.60 10.92 -22.57
CA ILE A 434 11.42 11.70 -21.32
C ILE A 434 10.17 11.24 -20.54
N SER A 435 9.05 11.01 -21.22
CA SER A 435 7.83 10.50 -20.60
C SER A 435 8.01 9.10 -19.99
N ASN A 436 8.78 8.23 -20.65
CA ASN A 436 9.15 6.90 -20.16
C ASN A 436 9.95 6.99 -18.86
N GLU A 437 10.94 7.89 -18.80
CA GLU A 437 11.73 8.09 -17.57
C GLU A 437 10.85 8.61 -16.43
N ILE A 438 9.94 9.56 -16.68
CA ILE A 438 8.96 10.01 -15.67
C ILE A 438 8.12 8.83 -15.16
N ILE A 439 7.60 7.98 -16.05
CA ILE A 439 6.84 6.78 -15.67
C ILE A 439 7.70 5.81 -14.86
N LYS A 440 8.96 5.58 -15.25
CA LYS A 440 9.93 4.73 -14.53
C LYS A 440 10.21 5.27 -13.13
N ARG A 441 10.39 6.58 -12.95
CA ARG A 441 10.51 7.24 -11.64
C ARG A 441 9.27 7.02 -10.79
N CYS A 442 8.07 7.33 -11.30
CA CYS A 442 6.81 7.13 -10.58
C CYS A 442 6.56 5.64 -10.21
N LYS A 443 6.88 4.70 -11.10
CA LYS A 443 6.82 3.25 -10.80
C LYS A 443 7.78 2.87 -9.66
N SER A 444 8.98 3.44 -9.62
CA SER A 444 9.97 3.15 -8.57
C SER A 444 9.57 3.66 -7.18
N SER A 445 8.78 4.73 -7.09
CA SER A 445 8.25 5.22 -5.81
C SER A 445 7.04 4.44 -5.29
N ILE A 446 6.22 3.83 -6.16
CA ILE A 446 4.99 3.14 -5.76
C ILE A 446 5.31 1.75 -5.19
N ASN A 447 5.18 1.58 -3.87
CA ASN A 447 5.34 0.27 -3.23
C ASN A 447 4.03 -0.54 -3.20
N ILE A 448 3.88 -1.46 -4.17
CA ILE A 448 2.75 -2.41 -4.27
C ILE A 448 2.59 -3.29 -2.99
N ASN A 449 3.67 -3.52 -2.23
CA ASN A 449 3.56 -4.25 -0.96
C ASN A 449 2.80 -3.42 0.10
N ASP A 450 3.01 -2.10 0.12
CA ASP A 450 2.37 -1.18 1.07
C ASP A 450 0.88 -0.98 0.72
N MET A 451 0.53 -0.91 -0.57
CA MET A 451 -0.86 -0.94 -1.07
C MET A 451 -1.69 -2.11 -0.53
N LEU A 452 -1.08 -3.30 -0.41
CA LEU A 452 -1.80 -4.54 -0.11
C LEU A 452 -1.69 -4.94 1.36
N ASP A 453 -0.47 -4.97 1.88
CA ASP A 453 -0.14 -5.63 3.14
C ASP A 453 0.52 -4.67 4.15
N GLY A 454 1.27 -3.65 3.70
CA GLY A 454 1.92 -2.62 4.54
C GLY A 454 1.15 -1.30 4.71
N ASP A 455 1.86 -0.17 4.58
CA ASP A 455 1.37 1.19 4.84
C ASP A 455 0.57 1.78 3.66
N VAL A 456 -0.75 1.62 3.74
CA VAL A 456 -1.69 2.09 2.72
C VAL A 456 -1.73 3.63 2.64
N GLU A 457 -1.55 4.35 3.75
CA GLU A 457 -1.63 5.81 3.78
C GLU A 457 -0.43 6.45 3.07
N LYS A 458 0.77 5.91 3.30
CA LYS A 458 1.97 6.26 2.52
C LYS A 458 1.80 5.93 1.03
N CYS A 459 1.31 4.73 0.70
CA CYS A 459 1.10 4.35 -0.70
C CYS A 459 0.08 5.27 -1.41
N ILE A 460 -0.95 5.76 -0.70
CA ILE A 460 -1.87 6.78 -1.21
C ILE A 460 -1.13 8.08 -1.53
N GLN A 461 -0.18 8.51 -0.69
CA GLN A 461 0.65 9.68 -0.96
C GLN A 461 1.50 9.48 -2.23
N ASP A 462 2.26 8.38 -2.30
CA ASP A 462 3.12 8.06 -3.44
C ASP A 462 2.35 7.99 -4.78
N LEU A 463 1.11 7.46 -4.74
CA LEU A 463 0.19 7.41 -5.89
C LEU A 463 -0.32 8.81 -6.28
N ASN A 464 -0.74 9.65 -5.34
CA ASN A 464 -1.18 11.01 -5.62
C ASN A 464 -0.05 11.87 -6.18
N ASP A 465 1.16 11.76 -5.63
CA ASP A 465 2.34 12.45 -6.13
C ASP A 465 2.67 12.03 -7.58
N SER A 466 2.55 10.73 -7.87
CA SER A 466 2.74 10.17 -9.22
C SER A 466 1.69 10.67 -10.23
N ILE A 467 0.42 10.77 -9.80
CA ILE A 467 -0.68 11.31 -10.61
C ILE A 467 -0.45 12.80 -10.90
N GLU A 468 -0.16 13.60 -9.87
CA GLU A 468 0.06 15.04 -10.03
C GLU A 468 1.30 15.32 -10.87
N CYS A 469 2.38 14.56 -10.71
CA CYS A 469 3.56 14.62 -11.57
C CYS A 469 3.21 14.43 -13.05
N GLY A 470 2.45 13.38 -13.39
CA GLY A 470 2.01 13.11 -14.76
C GLY A 470 1.05 14.17 -15.31
N GLU A 471 0.17 14.73 -14.48
CA GLU A 471 -0.71 15.82 -14.88
C GLU A 471 0.03 17.16 -15.05
N GLN A 472 1.02 17.46 -14.21
CA GLN A 472 1.88 18.65 -14.35
C GLN A 472 2.80 18.55 -15.55
N TRP A 473 3.38 17.38 -15.86
CA TRP A 473 4.15 17.16 -17.08
C TRP A 473 3.38 17.62 -18.34
N LYS A 474 2.13 17.15 -18.49
CA LYS A 474 1.24 17.58 -19.58
C LYS A 474 0.99 19.10 -19.58
N LYS A 475 0.66 19.69 -18.42
CA LYS A 475 0.42 21.14 -18.28
C LYS A 475 1.65 21.97 -18.67
N ILE A 476 2.85 21.53 -18.26
CA ILE A 476 4.14 22.19 -18.54
C ILE A 476 4.47 22.10 -20.04
N TYR A 477 4.34 20.91 -20.64
CA TYR A 477 4.55 20.73 -22.08
C TYR A 477 3.58 21.58 -22.92
N GLN A 478 2.28 21.56 -22.60
CA GLN A 478 1.28 22.36 -23.31
C GLN A 478 1.59 23.86 -23.26
N ARG A 479 2.01 24.38 -22.09
CA ARG A 479 2.46 25.78 -21.94
C ARG A 479 3.68 26.08 -22.83
N MET A 480 4.64 25.16 -22.91
CA MET A 480 5.84 25.29 -23.75
C MET A 480 5.48 25.28 -25.25
N SER A 481 4.63 24.34 -25.70
CA SER A 481 4.16 24.25 -27.08
C SER A 481 3.44 25.53 -27.53
N VAL A 482 2.51 26.05 -26.73
CA VAL A 482 1.83 27.33 -27.02
C VAL A 482 2.80 28.51 -27.08
N ALA A 483 3.86 28.52 -26.25
CA ALA A 483 4.89 29.55 -26.29
C ALA A 483 5.76 29.46 -27.56
N ILE A 484 6.11 28.24 -27.99
CA ILE A 484 6.88 28.00 -29.22
C ILE A 484 6.03 28.33 -30.45
N GLU A 485 4.75 27.96 -30.50
CA GLU A 485 3.88 28.30 -31.64
C GLU A 485 3.74 29.82 -31.81
N LYS A 486 3.51 30.55 -30.71
CA LYS A 486 3.50 32.03 -30.74
C LYS A 486 4.81 32.58 -31.30
N MET A 487 5.95 32.10 -30.81
CA MET A 487 7.25 32.60 -31.28
C MET A 487 7.54 32.23 -32.73
N SER A 488 7.22 31.00 -33.17
CA SER A 488 7.26 30.55 -34.57
C SER A 488 6.43 31.44 -35.49
N SER A 489 5.25 31.87 -35.05
CA SER A 489 4.40 32.78 -35.85
C SER A 489 5.03 34.17 -36.07
N LEU A 490 5.87 34.65 -35.14
CA LEU A 490 6.65 35.89 -35.28
C LEU A 490 7.93 35.70 -36.11
N THR A 491 8.65 34.58 -35.94
CA THR A 491 9.98 34.38 -36.54
C THR A 491 9.98 33.58 -37.84
N LYS A 492 8.82 33.03 -38.24
CA LYS A 492 8.68 32.02 -39.31
C LYS A 492 9.53 30.76 -39.08
N GLY A 493 9.82 30.43 -37.82
CA GLY A 493 10.54 29.21 -37.42
C GLY A 493 9.66 27.95 -37.45
N PRO A 494 10.25 26.75 -37.33
CA PRO A 494 9.51 25.48 -37.34
C PRO A 494 8.56 25.35 -36.13
N LYS A 495 7.36 24.81 -36.38
CA LYS A 495 6.31 24.63 -35.35
C LYS A 495 6.49 23.33 -34.56
N TRP A 496 6.09 23.36 -33.29
CA TRP A 496 6.04 22.19 -32.41
C TRP A 496 4.64 21.54 -32.46
N ASP A 497 4.32 21.02 -33.65
CA ASP A 497 3.06 20.34 -33.94
C ASP A 497 3.30 18.82 -33.93
N PHE A 498 3.09 18.21 -32.76
CA PHE A 498 3.20 16.76 -32.59
C PHE A 498 1.86 16.20 -32.11
N ASN A 499 1.53 14.99 -32.58
CA ASN A 499 0.32 14.29 -32.17
C ASN A 499 0.26 14.10 -30.65
N ASN A 500 -0.94 14.24 -30.07
CA ASN A 500 -1.21 13.97 -28.65
C ASN A 500 -0.90 12.52 -28.21
N SER A 501 -0.56 11.63 -29.15
CA SER A 501 -0.11 10.25 -28.87
C SER A 501 1.09 10.17 -27.91
N ILE A 502 1.91 11.23 -27.83
CA ILE A 502 3.03 11.34 -26.87
C ILE A 502 2.58 11.06 -25.43
N PHE A 503 1.35 11.45 -25.07
CA PHE A 503 0.83 11.31 -23.71
C PHE A 503 0.00 10.06 -23.50
N ALA A 504 -0.27 9.24 -24.53
CA ALA A 504 -1.16 8.08 -24.40
C ALA A 504 -0.68 7.09 -23.32
N GLN A 505 0.63 6.84 -23.24
CA GLN A 505 1.20 5.99 -22.19
C GLN A 505 1.14 6.65 -20.80
N VAL A 506 1.35 7.97 -20.73
CA VAL A 506 1.27 8.76 -19.47
C VAL A 506 -0.16 8.79 -18.93
N ASP A 507 -1.15 9.04 -19.80
CA ASP A 507 -2.57 9.07 -19.45
C ASP A 507 -3.06 7.71 -18.97
N ALA A 508 -2.65 6.63 -19.64
CA ALA A 508 -3.00 5.28 -19.24
C ALA A 508 -2.27 4.83 -17.96
N PHE A 509 -1.04 5.30 -17.70
CA PHE A 509 -0.36 5.13 -16.41
C PHE A 509 -1.06 5.92 -15.29
N ILE A 510 -1.48 7.17 -15.53
CA ILE A 510 -2.28 7.95 -14.57
C ILE A 510 -3.61 7.24 -14.26
N SER A 511 -4.27 6.66 -15.28
CA SER A 511 -5.47 5.85 -15.09
C SER A 511 -5.18 4.66 -14.16
N ARG A 512 -4.09 3.91 -14.42
CA ARG A 512 -3.66 2.81 -13.56
C ARG A 512 -3.40 3.27 -12.12
N CYS A 513 -2.72 4.39 -11.91
CA CYS A 513 -2.51 4.93 -10.55
C CYS A 513 -3.84 5.29 -9.85
N LYS A 514 -4.84 5.80 -10.57
CA LYS A 514 -6.18 6.07 -10.03
C LYS A 514 -6.95 4.78 -9.69
N GLU A 515 -6.76 3.70 -10.47
CA GLU A 515 -7.28 2.36 -10.14
C GLU A 515 -6.62 1.78 -8.88
N LEU A 516 -5.30 1.93 -8.71
CA LEU A 516 -4.59 1.52 -7.49
C LEU A 516 -5.02 2.36 -6.28
N LEU A 517 -5.31 3.65 -6.47
CA LEU A 517 -5.84 4.53 -5.43
C LEU A 517 -7.21 4.05 -4.93
N GLU A 518 -8.12 3.61 -5.82
CA GLU A 518 -9.40 3.00 -5.42
C GLU A 518 -9.21 1.72 -4.57
N ILE A 519 -8.15 0.93 -4.83
CA ILE A 519 -7.80 -0.24 -4.00
C ILE A 519 -7.37 0.22 -2.60
N CYS A 520 -6.51 1.23 -2.51
CA CYS A 520 -6.07 1.80 -1.23
C CYS A 520 -7.23 2.37 -0.41
N GLU A 521 -8.14 3.13 -1.03
CA GLU A 521 -9.35 3.64 -0.36
C GLU A 521 -10.21 2.50 0.20
N GLY A 522 -10.40 1.43 -0.58
CA GLY A 522 -11.10 0.23 -0.13
C GLY A 522 -10.41 -0.44 1.06
N GLN A 523 -9.07 -0.48 1.08
CA GLN A 523 -8.29 -1.05 2.18
C GLN A 523 -8.41 -0.22 3.47
N LEU A 524 -8.43 1.10 3.37
CA LEU A 524 -8.69 1.96 4.53
C LEU A 524 -10.12 1.78 5.06
N GLN A 525 -11.12 1.67 4.17
CA GLN A 525 -12.53 1.61 4.56
C GLN A 525 -12.99 0.22 5.06
N PHE A 526 -12.64 -0.85 4.35
CA PHE A 526 -13.20 -2.19 4.58
C PHE A 526 -12.22 -3.14 5.28
N ALA A 527 -10.92 -3.07 4.94
CA ALA A 527 -9.90 -3.84 5.66
C ALA A 527 -9.44 -3.16 6.97
N ARG A 528 -9.79 -1.89 7.19
CA ARG A 528 -9.46 -1.08 8.38
C ARG A 528 -7.95 -1.11 8.64
N LYS A 529 -7.19 -0.51 7.72
CA LYS A 529 -5.72 -0.45 7.74
C LYS A 529 -5.09 0.88 8.14
N GLY A 530 -5.89 1.94 8.29
CA GLY A 530 -5.41 3.28 8.64
C GLY A 530 -5.32 3.54 10.14
N ALA A 531 -4.99 4.78 10.51
CA ALA A 531 -5.05 5.21 11.90
C ALA A 531 -6.49 5.12 12.47
N GLY A 532 -6.62 4.59 13.69
CA GLY A 532 -7.90 4.45 14.39
C GLY A 532 -8.73 3.19 14.05
N SER A 533 -8.12 2.16 13.45
CA SER A 533 -8.81 0.98 12.88
C SER A 533 -9.46 -0.03 13.86
N HIS A 534 -9.76 0.38 15.09
CA HIS A 534 -10.59 -0.42 16.01
C HIS A 534 -12.07 -0.23 15.67
N ILE A 535 -12.88 -1.27 15.88
CA ILE A 535 -14.34 -1.13 15.81
C ILE A 535 -14.78 -0.45 17.12
N PRO A 536 -15.44 0.72 17.08
CA PRO A 536 -16.03 1.31 18.29
C PRO A 536 -17.10 0.38 18.85
N GLN A 537 -17.23 0.28 20.18
CA GLN A 537 -18.24 -0.58 20.79
C GLN A 537 -19.64 -0.04 20.51
N PHE A 538 -20.47 -0.83 19.83
CA PHE A 538 -21.84 -0.42 19.50
C PHE A 538 -22.79 -0.77 20.66
N GLY A 539 -23.42 0.26 21.24
CA GLY A 539 -24.39 0.07 22.32
C GLY A 539 -25.74 -0.48 21.84
N GLY A 540 -26.44 -1.18 22.75
CA GLY A 540 -27.82 -1.64 22.53
C GLY A 540 -27.96 -3.07 21.97
N SER A 541 -29.19 -3.50 21.72
CA SER A 541 -29.52 -4.89 21.35
C SER A 541 -29.04 -5.32 19.96
N LYS A 542 -28.76 -4.37 19.07
CA LYS A 542 -28.19 -4.62 17.73
C LYS A 542 -26.68 -4.39 17.64
N GLY A 543 -26.00 -4.05 18.74
CA GLY A 543 -24.57 -3.73 18.72
C GLY A 543 -23.71 -4.85 18.13
N GLN A 544 -23.85 -6.05 18.68
CA GLN A 544 -23.15 -7.25 18.18
C GLN A 544 -23.48 -7.57 16.71
N GLU A 545 -24.74 -7.38 16.29
CA GLU A 545 -25.16 -7.60 14.90
C GLU A 545 -24.44 -6.64 13.93
N ILE A 546 -24.21 -5.39 14.34
CA ILE A 546 -23.44 -4.41 13.57
C ILE A 546 -21.97 -4.84 13.48
N GLU A 547 -21.36 -5.23 14.60
CA GLU A 547 -19.96 -5.68 14.66
C GLU A 547 -19.72 -6.92 13.78
N ASP A 548 -20.58 -7.94 13.90
CA ASP A 548 -20.53 -9.17 13.10
C ASP A 548 -20.68 -8.89 11.60
N ASN A 549 -21.59 -7.99 11.22
CA ASN A 549 -21.77 -7.57 9.82
C ASN A 549 -20.58 -6.75 9.29
N LEU A 550 -19.96 -5.90 10.12
CA LEU A 550 -18.73 -5.17 9.76
C LEU A 550 -17.51 -6.09 9.61
N GLU A 551 -17.48 -7.23 10.30
CA GLU A 551 -16.44 -8.26 10.09
C GLU A 551 -16.72 -9.09 8.83
N GLN A 552 -17.98 -9.43 8.54
CA GLN A 552 -18.36 -10.07 7.28
C GLN A 552 -18.01 -9.21 6.04
N ILE A 553 -18.17 -7.88 6.12
CA ILE A 553 -17.74 -6.94 5.08
C ILE A 553 -16.22 -7.02 4.86
N LYS A 554 -15.42 -7.05 5.94
CA LYS A 554 -13.95 -7.19 5.86
C LYS A 554 -13.55 -8.51 5.20
N ASP A 555 -14.18 -9.62 5.58
CA ASP A 555 -13.93 -10.94 4.98
C ASP A 555 -14.34 -11.00 3.50
N SER A 556 -15.45 -10.36 3.14
CA SER A 556 -15.91 -10.25 1.75
C SER A 556 -14.94 -9.41 0.92
N PHE A 557 -14.51 -8.26 1.42
CA PHE A 557 -13.49 -7.42 0.81
C PHE A 557 -12.17 -8.19 0.62
N ALA A 558 -11.73 -8.95 1.63
CA ALA A 558 -10.55 -9.80 1.54
C ALA A 558 -10.67 -10.87 0.44
N LYS A 559 -11.87 -11.41 0.16
CA LYS A 559 -12.12 -12.32 -0.97
C LYS A 559 -11.99 -11.59 -2.31
N HIS A 560 -12.59 -10.41 -2.47
CA HIS A 560 -12.47 -9.60 -3.70
C HIS A 560 -11.02 -9.16 -3.98
N LEU A 561 -10.18 -9.05 -2.94
CA LEU A 561 -8.75 -8.72 -3.06
C LEU A 561 -7.85 -9.91 -3.43
N LYS A 562 -8.31 -11.17 -3.32
CA LYS A 562 -7.46 -12.35 -3.62
C LYS A 562 -6.90 -12.34 -5.05
N PRO A 563 -7.69 -12.10 -6.12
CA PRO A 563 -7.16 -12.10 -7.49
C PRO A 563 -6.04 -11.09 -7.70
N ILE A 564 -6.13 -9.91 -7.08
CA ILE A 564 -5.09 -8.86 -7.15
C ILE A 564 -3.81 -9.31 -6.41
N ARG A 565 -3.95 -9.97 -5.24
CA ARG A 565 -2.82 -10.58 -4.53
C ARG A 565 -2.17 -11.72 -5.32
N ASP A 566 -2.95 -12.49 -6.08
CA ASP A 566 -2.43 -13.61 -6.86
C ASP A 566 -1.69 -13.15 -8.14
N ILE A 567 -2.10 -12.01 -8.74
CA ILE A 567 -1.29 -11.33 -9.77
C ILE A 567 0.08 -10.95 -9.17
N ARG A 568 0.13 -10.27 -8.02
CA ARG A 568 1.39 -9.86 -7.37
C ARG A 568 2.36 -11.03 -7.11
N LYS A 569 1.85 -12.20 -6.72
CA LYS A 569 2.69 -13.41 -6.50
C LYS A 569 3.32 -13.92 -7.79
N THR A 570 2.62 -13.77 -8.91
CA THR A 570 3.04 -14.29 -10.22
C THR A 570 4.00 -13.32 -10.89
N ASP A 571 3.70 -12.02 -10.83
CA ASP A 571 4.53 -10.95 -11.37
C ASP A 571 4.13 -9.60 -10.74
N LYS A 572 5.06 -8.96 -10.03
CA LYS A 572 4.83 -7.67 -9.36
C LYS A 572 4.64 -6.53 -10.37
N ASP A 573 5.40 -6.54 -11.46
CA ASP A 573 5.51 -5.40 -12.36
C ASP A 573 4.32 -5.32 -13.33
N LYS A 574 3.67 -6.46 -13.60
CA LYS A 574 2.39 -6.52 -14.36
C LYS A 574 1.24 -5.70 -13.75
N ILE A 575 1.28 -5.35 -12.47
CA ILE A 575 0.26 -4.47 -11.84
C ILE A 575 0.41 -3.02 -12.33
N LEU A 576 1.66 -2.55 -12.51
CA LEU A 576 1.97 -1.22 -13.03
C LEU A 576 2.18 -1.22 -14.55
N ASP A 577 2.10 -2.36 -15.22
CA ASP A 577 2.09 -2.46 -16.67
C ASP A 577 0.70 -2.13 -17.24
N VAL A 578 0.65 -1.02 -17.98
CA VAL A 578 -0.53 -0.55 -18.71
C VAL A 578 -0.97 -1.54 -19.78
N LYS A 579 -0.03 -2.27 -20.41
CA LYS A 579 -0.29 -3.20 -21.52
C LYS A 579 -0.88 -4.55 -21.05
N ALA A 580 -0.91 -4.83 -19.75
CA ALA A 580 -1.47 -6.04 -19.19
C ALA A 580 -3.01 -6.09 -19.34
N SER A 581 -3.51 -6.72 -20.40
CA SER A 581 -4.95 -6.83 -20.70
C SER A 581 -5.77 -7.36 -19.51
N LYS A 582 -5.31 -8.47 -18.91
CA LYS A 582 -5.94 -9.16 -17.77
C LYS A 582 -6.20 -8.28 -16.54
N TRP A 583 -5.46 -7.17 -16.37
CA TRP A 583 -5.67 -6.28 -15.24
C TRP A 583 -7.09 -5.68 -15.25
N HIS A 584 -7.58 -5.25 -16.41
CA HIS A 584 -8.85 -4.54 -16.53
C HIS A 584 -10.03 -5.43 -16.10
N ASP A 585 -10.03 -6.70 -16.45
CA ASP A 585 -11.07 -7.67 -16.05
C ASP A 585 -11.06 -7.88 -14.53
N VAL A 586 -9.88 -8.08 -13.94
CA VAL A 586 -9.70 -8.30 -12.50
C VAL A 586 -10.05 -7.06 -11.69
N PHE A 587 -9.62 -5.88 -12.14
CA PHE A 587 -9.96 -4.61 -11.48
C PHE A 587 -11.46 -4.30 -11.59
N ASN A 588 -12.10 -4.54 -12.74
CA ASN A 588 -13.55 -4.34 -12.87
C ASN A 588 -14.35 -5.29 -11.97
N ALA A 589 -13.92 -6.55 -11.82
CA ALA A 589 -14.53 -7.50 -10.88
C ALA A 589 -14.38 -7.04 -9.42
N PHE A 590 -13.18 -6.57 -9.03
CA PHE A 590 -12.94 -5.95 -7.71
C PHE A 590 -13.81 -4.72 -7.49
N ARG A 591 -13.86 -3.80 -8.46
CA ARG A 591 -14.60 -2.53 -8.39
C ARG A 591 -16.10 -2.73 -8.26
N ASN A 592 -16.65 -3.77 -8.88
CA ASN A 592 -18.06 -4.13 -8.69
C ASN A 592 -18.30 -4.71 -7.29
N GLY A 593 -17.47 -5.63 -6.80
CA GLY A 593 -17.55 -6.11 -5.41
C GLY A 593 -17.42 -4.99 -4.37
N VAL A 594 -16.58 -3.98 -4.64
CA VAL A 594 -16.46 -2.77 -3.79
C VAL A 594 -17.75 -1.94 -3.77
N LYS A 595 -18.48 -1.81 -4.90
CA LYS A 595 -19.79 -1.14 -4.91
C LYS A 595 -20.84 -1.94 -4.11
N ASP A 596 -20.83 -3.25 -4.22
CA ASP A 596 -21.71 -4.12 -3.43
C ASP A 596 -21.42 -3.95 -1.92
N LEU A 597 -20.14 -3.78 -1.55
CA LEU A 597 -19.72 -3.47 -0.18
C LEU A 597 -20.11 -2.05 0.27
N ASP A 598 -20.04 -1.02 -0.59
CA ASP A 598 -20.60 0.31 -0.28
C ASP A 598 -22.10 0.22 0.04
N VAL A 599 -22.86 -0.57 -0.72
CA VAL A 599 -24.31 -0.78 -0.52
C VAL A 599 -24.57 -1.55 0.77
N MET A 600 -23.83 -2.64 1.03
CA MET A 600 -23.93 -3.37 2.30
C MET A 600 -23.61 -2.47 3.51
N TYR A 601 -22.55 -1.67 3.44
CA TYR A 601 -22.17 -0.73 4.51
C TYR A 601 -23.24 0.35 4.72
N THR A 602 -23.81 0.88 3.63
CA THR A 602 -24.92 1.83 3.68
C THR A 602 -26.16 1.23 4.34
N ASN A 603 -26.46 -0.05 4.07
CA ASN A 603 -27.57 -0.76 4.69
C ASN A 603 -27.33 -1.03 6.19
N ILE A 604 -26.09 -1.34 6.61
CA ILE A 604 -25.75 -1.43 8.04
C ILE A 604 -26.00 -0.10 8.75
N ILE A 605 -25.56 1.03 8.17
CA ILE A 605 -25.86 2.37 8.73
C ILE A 605 -27.38 2.60 8.78
N ASN A 606 -28.14 2.27 7.73
CA ASN A 606 -29.59 2.41 7.74
C ASN A 606 -30.25 1.60 8.87
N ASN A 607 -29.93 0.31 8.98
CA ASN A 607 -30.50 -0.63 9.95
C ASN A 607 -30.14 -0.29 11.41
N ALA A 608 -28.94 0.26 11.63
CA ALA A 608 -28.53 0.79 12.92
C ALA A 608 -29.38 2.01 13.30
N PHE A 609 -29.55 2.96 12.38
CA PHE A 609 -30.31 4.19 12.61
C PHE A 609 -31.82 3.95 12.77
N GLU A 610 -32.37 2.90 12.16
CA GLU A 610 -33.76 2.46 12.39
C GLU A 610 -34.02 1.91 13.79
N SER A 611 -32.99 1.41 14.49
CA SER A 611 -33.14 0.84 15.83
C SER A 611 -33.13 1.87 16.97
N MET A 612 -32.98 3.15 16.63
CA MET A 612 -32.82 4.22 17.60
C MET A 612 -34.12 4.68 18.23
N THR A 613 -34.04 4.94 19.54
CA THR A 613 -35.16 5.49 20.32
C THR A 613 -34.79 6.76 21.08
N THR A 614 -33.51 7.12 21.19
CA THR A 614 -33.05 8.28 21.96
C THR A 614 -32.00 9.10 21.20
N VAL A 615 -32.01 10.42 21.43
CA VAL A 615 -31.05 11.36 20.82
C VAL A 615 -29.61 11.00 21.21
N GLN A 616 -29.37 10.57 22.45
CA GLN A 616 -28.04 10.16 22.94
C GLN A 616 -27.46 9.01 22.10
N GLN A 617 -28.22 7.93 21.90
CA GLN A 617 -27.79 6.78 21.07
C GLN A 617 -27.47 7.21 19.63
N GLY A 618 -28.19 8.20 19.09
CA GLY A 618 -27.91 8.74 17.76
C GLY A 618 -26.63 9.55 17.65
N VAL A 619 -26.24 10.24 18.73
CA VAL A 619 -24.94 10.92 18.77
C VAL A 619 -23.82 9.90 18.83
N GLU A 620 -23.93 8.91 19.72
CA GLU A 620 -22.96 7.81 19.89
C GLU A 620 -22.78 7.00 18.59
N LEU A 621 -23.88 6.67 17.89
CA LEU A 621 -23.81 5.98 16.59
C LEU A 621 -23.23 6.86 15.48
N LEU A 622 -23.57 8.16 15.41
CA LEU A 622 -22.98 9.06 14.43
C LEU A 622 -21.47 9.19 14.61
N GLU A 623 -21.01 9.35 15.85
CA GLU A 623 -19.57 9.42 16.17
C GLU A 623 -18.85 8.13 15.80
N ALA A 624 -19.39 6.96 16.17
CA ALA A 624 -18.81 5.66 15.82
C ALA A 624 -18.71 5.45 14.30
N PHE A 625 -19.76 5.78 13.54
CA PHE A 625 -19.74 5.65 12.08
C PHE A 625 -18.91 6.73 11.38
N ASP A 626 -18.77 7.95 11.92
CA ASP A 626 -17.88 8.97 11.36
C ASP A 626 -16.40 8.59 11.52
N GLN A 627 -16.01 8.07 12.70
CA GLN A 627 -14.66 7.54 12.92
C GLN A 627 -14.29 6.41 11.93
N LEU A 628 -15.25 5.52 11.64
CA LEU A 628 -15.10 4.43 10.66
C LEU A 628 -15.24 4.89 9.19
N ALA A 629 -15.88 6.02 8.91
CA ALA A 629 -16.08 6.52 7.56
C ALA A 629 -14.80 7.17 7.03
N LYS A 630 -14.05 6.47 6.19
CA LYS A 630 -12.88 7.03 5.48
C LYS A 630 -13.27 7.50 4.07
N ARG A 631 -14.11 6.74 3.37
CA ARG A 631 -14.49 6.97 1.96
C ARG A 631 -15.64 7.97 1.82
N GLN A 632 -15.59 8.78 0.77
CA GLN A 632 -16.53 9.90 0.54
C GLN A 632 -17.99 9.45 0.32
N SER A 633 -18.22 8.26 -0.24
CA SER A 633 -19.56 7.65 -0.37
C SER A 633 -20.23 7.48 1.00
N ILE A 634 -19.52 6.84 1.92
CA ILE A 634 -20.00 6.51 3.27
C ILE A 634 -20.09 7.75 4.16
N LYS A 635 -19.11 8.66 4.10
CA LYS A 635 -19.17 9.95 4.83
C LYS A 635 -20.45 10.73 4.55
N ARG A 636 -20.88 10.79 3.28
CA ARG A 636 -22.15 11.44 2.89
C ARG A 636 -23.38 10.74 3.49
N VAL A 637 -23.36 9.41 3.63
CA VAL A 637 -24.45 8.67 4.28
C VAL A 637 -24.52 9.05 5.77
N VAL A 638 -23.38 9.07 6.48
CA VAL A 638 -23.31 9.47 7.90
C VAL A 638 -23.78 10.92 8.09
N GLN A 639 -23.34 11.85 7.22
CA GLN A 639 -23.81 13.24 7.22
C GLN A 639 -25.32 13.36 6.98
N ASN A 640 -25.89 12.60 6.04
CA ASN A 640 -27.35 12.58 5.82
C ASN A 640 -28.10 12.03 7.04
N LYS A 641 -27.50 11.08 7.78
CA LYS A 641 -28.08 10.55 9.02
C LYS A 641 -28.02 11.50 10.20
N ALA A 642 -27.13 12.50 10.20
CA ALA A 642 -27.15 13.59 11.17
C ALA A 642 -28.49 14.34 11.18
N ILE A 643 -29.10 14.53 10.01
CA ILE A 643 -30.41 15.17 9.85
C ILE A 643 -31.49 14.38 10.60
N VAL A 644 -31.47 13.05 10.51
CA VAL A 644 -32.44 12.16 11.19
C VAL A 644 -32.34 12.31 12.72
N VAL A 645 -31.14 12.42 13.28
CA VAL A 645 -30.96 12.61 14.74
C VAL A 645 -31.40 14.01 15.18
N LEU A 646 -31.18 15.03 14.34
CA LEU A 646 -31.69 16.39 14.60
C LEU A 646 -33.23 16.45 14.50
N GLU A 647 -33.85 15.71 13.58
CA GLU A 647 -35.31 15.56 13.50
C GLU A 647 -35.89 14.88 14.75
N LEU A 648 -35.26 13.81 15.26
CA LEU A 648 -35.64 13.19 16.53
C LEU A 648 -35.54 14.17 17.71
N PHE A 649 -34.47 14.98 17.78
CA PHE A 649 -34.34 16.02 18.81
C PHE A 649 -35.42 17.10 18.68
N ILE A 650 -35.80 17.49 17.46
CA ILE A 650 -36.92 18.41 17.23
C ILE A 650 -38.25 17.80 17.67
N GLN A 651 -38.50 16.51 17.41
CA GLN A 651 -39.70 15.80 17.87
C GLN A 651 -39.78 15.77 19.41
N GLU A 652 -38.65 15.53 20.09
CA GLU A 652 -38.58 15.60 21.56
C GLU A 652 -38.81 17.01 22.12
N ILE A 653 -38.33 18.06 21.45
CA ILE A 653 -38.64 19.46 21.78
C ILE A 653 -40.15 19.73 21.65
N ASP A 654 -40.75 19.33 20.53
CA ASP A 654 -42.17 19.57 20.26
C ASP A 654 -43.07 18.71 21.20
N ALA A 655 -42.66 17.48 21.55
CA ALA A 655 -43.29 16.67 22.59
C ALA A 655 -43.21 17.34 23.98
N THR A 656 -42.04 17.83 24.37
CA THR A 656 -41.85 18.56 25.64
C THR A 656 -42.72 19.82 25.71
N LYS A 657 -42.90 20.51 24.58
CA LYS A 657 -43.80 21.66 24.45
C LYS A 657 -45.27 21.27 24.64
N HIS A 658 -45.70 20.12 24.12
CA HIS A 658 -47.04 19.59 24.37
C HIS A 658 -47.26 19.19 25.84
N GLU A 659 -46.27 18.60 26.51
CA GLU A 659 -46.32 18.33 27.96
C GLU A 659 -46.48 19.63 28.76
N PHE A 660 -45.69 20.66 28.43
CA PHE A 660 -45.78 22.00 29.03
C PHE A 660 -47.16 22.64 28.85
N ASP A 661 -47.74 22.60 27.64
CA ASP A 661 -49.06 23.17 27.37
C ASP A 661 -50.22 22.39 28.03
N ASN A 662 -50.03 21.11 28.34
CA ASN A 662 -50.97 20.34 29.15
C ASN A 662 -50.88 20.72 30.64
N ILE A 663 -49.68 21.03 31.13
CA ILE A 663 -49.46 21.35 32.55
C ILE A 663 -49.94 22.75 32.91
N LYS A 664 -49.93 23.70 31.97
CA LYS A 664 -50.66 24.97 32.10
C LYS A 664 -52.15 24.79 32.42
N LYS A 665 -52.74 23.63 32.07
CA LYS A 665 -54.17 23.30 32.26
C LYS A 665 -54.43 22.41 33.48
N LEU A 666 -53.46 21.62 33.92
CA LEU A 666 -53.60 20.68 35.05
C LEU A 666 -53.38 21.40 36.39
N GLN A 667 -54.40 21.42 37.25
CA GLN A 667 -54.39 22.02 38.59
C GLN A 667 -53.96 21.08 39.74
N TYR A 668 -53.64 19.82 39.46
CA TYR A 668 -53.35 18.81 40.48
C TYR A 668 -51.86 18.47 40.54
N TYR A 669 -51.25 18.68 41.71
CA TYR A 669 -49.84 18.38 42.01
C TYR A 669 -49.74 17.34 43.13
N PRO A 670 -48.59 16.66 43.30
CA PRO A 670 -48.36 15.82 44.47
C PRO A 670 -48.56 16.62 45.76
N LEU A 671 -49.22 16.03 46.76
CA LEU A 671 -49.73 16.73 47.97
C LEU A 671 -48.68 17.49 48.81
N GLN A 672 -47.39 17.30 48.54
CA GLN A 672 -46.26 17.89 49.26
C GLN A 672 -45.63 19.11 48.56
N HIS A 673 -46.12 19.49 47.38
CA HIS A 673 -45.64 20.66 46.65
C HIS A 673 -46.69 21.77 46.61
N GLY A 674 -46.23 23.02 46.70
CA GLY A 674 -47.08 24.19 46.53
C GLY A 674 -47.71 24.27 45.14
N SER A 675 -48.85 24.96 45.05
CA SER A 675 -49.61 25.19 43.83
C SER A 675 -48.83 25.93 42.73
N PHE A 676 -47.94 26.87 43.10
CA PHE A 676 -47.17 27.67 42.15
C PHE A 676 -45.77 27.08 41.93
N SER A 677 -45.07 26.80 43.02
CA SER A 677 -43.73 26.21 43.04
C SER A 677 -43.68 24.78 42.50
N GLY A 678 -44.71 23.96 42.73
CA GLY A 678 -44.81 22.61 42.17
C GLY A 678 -44.85 22.60 40.65
N GLN A 679 -45.55 23.57 40.05
CA GLN A 679 -45.51 23.79 38.59
C GLN A 679 -44.11 24.25 38.15
N ALA A 680 -43.52 25.20 38.86
CA ALA A 680 -42.19 25.74 38.51
C ALA A 680 -41.09 24.66 38.58
N ILE A 681 -41.15 23.75 39.57
CA ILE A 681 -40.24 22.59 39.68
C ILE A 681 -40.41 21.65 38.49
N TRP A 682 -41.65 21.37 38.05
CA TRP A 682 -41.91 20.49 36.91
C TRP A 682 -41.51 21.13 35.57
N VAL A 683 -41.75 22.43 35.40
CA VAL A 683 -41.27 23.19 34.23
C VAL A 683 -39.74 23.26 34.21
N ASN A 684 -39.10 23.34 35.39
CA ASN A 684 -37.65 23.27 35.49
C ASN A 684 -37.09 21.87 35.20
N SER A 685 -37.78 20.78 35.57
CA SER A 685 -37.36 19.42 35.22
C SER A 685 -37.45 19.17 33.72
N LEU A 686 -38.45 19.71 33.02
CA LEU A 686 -38.48 19.76 31.55
C LEU A 686 -37.29 20.54 30.97
N SER A 687 -37.00 21.73 31.52
CA SER A 687 -35.83 22.54 31.10
C SER A 687 -34.53 21.73 31.20
N HIS A 688 -34.30 21.04 32.33
CA HIS A 688 -33.15 20.14 32.50
C HIS A 688 -33.16 18.95 31.53
N ARG A 689 -34.33 18.35 31.24
CA ARG A 689 -34.46 17.24 30.26
C ARG A 689 -33.98 17.67 28.88
N ILE A 690 -34.45 18.82 28.38
CA ILE A 690 -34.05 19.30 27.06
C ILE A 690 -32.59 19.78 27.06
N MET A 691 -32.12 20.43 28.15
CA MET A 691 -30.72 20.87 28.28
C MET A 691 -29.74 19.68 28.24
N ARG A 692 -30.10 18.53 28.82
CA ARG A 692 -29.30 17.30 28.71
C ARG A 692 -29.27 16.75 27.27
N MET A 693 -30.38 16.83 26.53
CA MET A 693 -30.39 16.43 25.11
C MET A 693 -29.56 17.40 24.25
N ARG A 694 -29.62 18.71 24.54
CA ARG A 694 -28.81 19.73 23.87
C ARG A 694 -27.31 19.48 24.03
N TYR A 695 -26.84 19.13 25.23
CA TYR A 695 -25.44 18.79 25.47
C TYR A 695 -24.90 17.72 24.51
N TRP A 696 -25.69 16.68 24.20
CA TRP A 696 -25.30 15.65 23.25
C TRP A 696 -25.24 16.17 21.81
N ILE A 697 -26.17 17.04 21.39
CA ILE A 697 -26.10 17.69 20.06
C ILE A 697 -24.86 18.58 19.94
N ASP A 698 -24.44 19.25 21.02
CA ASP A 698 -23.21 20.06 21.02
C ASP A 698 -21.92 19.22 20.91
N GLN A 699 -21.94 17.93 21.28
CA GLN A 699 -20.81 17.00 21.06
C GLN A 699 -20.63 16.61 19.58
N MET A 700 -21.59 16.91 18.68
CA MET A 700 -21.48 16.61 17.25
C MET A 700 -20.53 17.58 16.49
N TYR A 701 -19.28 17.73 16.94
CA TYR A 701 -18.32 18.70 16.38
C TYR A 701 -17.97 18.45 14.90
N PHE A 702 -18.16 17.22 14.40
CA PHE A 702 -17.84 16.79 13.04
C PHE A 702 -18.92 17.11 11.99
N ILE A 703 -20.08 17.62 12.42
CA ILE A 703 -21.20 18.03 11.55
C ILE A 703 -21.26 19.56 11.46
N ASP A 704 -21.47 20.09 10.25
CA ASP A 704 -21.59 21.54 10.00
C ASP A 704 -22.71 22.19 10.84
N ASP A 705 -22.39 23.30 11.51
CA ASP A 705 -23.33 24.03 12.37
C ASP A 705 -24.52 24.63 11.61
N SER A 706 -24.40 24.79 10.29
CA SER A 706 -25.51 25.20 9.40
C SER A 706 -26.69 24.23 9.47
N ILE A 707 -26.42 22.93 9.64
CA ILE A 707 -27.44 21.86 9.71
C ILE A 707 -28.10 21.86 11.10
N LYS A 708 -27.31 22.08 12.16
CA LYS A 708 -27.78 22.11 13.55
C LYS A 708 -28.66 23.33 13.87
N ARG A 709 -28.43 24.45 13.17
CA ARG A 709 -29.00 25.78 13.45
C ARG A 709 -30.51 25.77 13.72
N THR A 710 -31.30 25.13 12.85
CA THR A 710 -32.77 25.09 12.99
C THR A 710 -33.22 24.41 14.29
N ALA A 711 -32.53 23.35 14.71
CA ALA A 711 -32.82 22.65 15.97
C ALA A 711 -32.38 23.47 17.19
N ILE A 712 -31.24 24.16 17.08
CA ILE A 712 -30.71 25.09 18.08
C ILE A 712 -31.67 26.27 18.32
N GLU A 713 -32.15 26.91 17.25
CA GLU A 713 -33.10 28.04 17.35
C GLU A 713 -34.44 27.60 17.98
N LYS A 714 -34.97 26.42 17.63
CA LYS A 714 -36.14 25.82 18.30
C LYS A 714 -35.90 25.55 19.79
N PHE A 715 -34.72 25.03 20.15
CA PHE A 715 -34.33 24.77 21.54
C PHE A 715 -34.29 26.07 22.36
N GLU A 716 -33.66 27.12 21.83
CA GLU A 716 -33.52 28.42 22.51
C GLU A 716 -34.87 29.09 22.74
N GLN A 717 -35.76 29.03 21.74
CA GLN A 717 -37.14 29.51 21.88
C GLN A 717 -37.88 28.79 23.00
N LEU A 718 -37.85 27.45 23.05
CA LEU A 718 -38.53 26.69 24.10
C LEU A 718 -37.90 26.95 25.48
N SER A 719 -36.57 26.97 25.57
CA SER A 719 -35.85 27.25 26.83
C SER A 719 -36.17 28.64 27.38
N SER A 720 -36.24 29.66 26.52
CA SER A 720 -36.67 31.01 26.90
C SER A 720 -38.11 31.02 27.41
N ASN A 721 -39.04 30.39 26.69
CA ASN A 721 -40.45 30.31 27.08
C ASN A 721 -40.66 29.61 28.44
N LEU A 722 -39.91 28.53 28.73
CA LEU A 722 -39.97 27.83 30.01
C LEU A 722 -39.45 28.72 31.16
N LYS A 723 -38.34 29.45 30.95
CA LYS A 723 -37.78 30.39 31.94
C LYS A 723 -38.71 31.57 32.22
N GLN A 724 -39.28 32.18 31.17
CA GLN A 724 -40.26 33.26 31.29
C GLN A 724 -41.49 32.81 32.07
N PHE A 725 -42.01 31.60 31.83
CA PHE A 725 -43.17 31.09 32.58
C PHE A 725 -42.88 30.92 34.08
N ILE A 726 -41.68 30.44 34.44
CA ILE A 726 -41.25 30.31 35.85
C ILE A 726 -41.17 31.69 36.52
N ILE A 727 -40.50 32.67 35.88
CA ILE A 727 -40.14 33.95 36.50
C ILE A 727 -41.26 35.00 36.39
N GLU A 728 -41.86 35.17 35.20
CA GLU A 728 -42.77 36.30 34.90
C GLU A 728 -44.24 35.97 35.16
N SER A 729 -44.64 34.69 35.09
CA SER A 729 -45.98 34.22 35.46
C SER A 729 -45.97 33.65 36.88
N ARG A 730 -45.45 32.45 37.11
CA ARG A 730 -45.69 31.74 38.39
C ARG A 730 -45.04 32.39 39.60
N LEU A 731 -43.81 32.89 39.50
CA LEU A 731 -43.16 33.62 40.59
C LEU A 731 -43.80 35.00 40.82
N LYS A 732 -44.32 35.65 39.78
CA LYS A 732 -45.02 36.94 39.92
C LYS A 732 -46.42 36.78 40.53
N GLU A 733 -47.19 35.81 40.06
CA GLU A 733 -48.49 35.42 40.62
C GLU A 733 -48.35 35.03 42.10
N TRP A 734 -47.34 34.21 42.43
CA TRP A 734 -47.06 33.87 43.83
C TRP A 734 -46.68 35.09 44.68
N LYS A 735 -45.85 36.01 44.15
CA LYS A 735 -45.55 37.28 44.83
C LYS A 735 -46.78 38.16 45.00
N GLU A 736 -47.71 38.18 44.04
CA GLU A 736 -48.97 38.92 44.13
C GLU A 736 -49.94 38.30 45.15
N ASP A 737 -50.08 36.98 45.18
CA ASP A 737 -50.82 36.24 46.21
C ASP A 737 -50.23 36.42 47.63
N CYS A 738 -48.94 36.76 47.74
CA CYS A 738 -48.25 36.99 49.02
C CYS A 738 -48.14 38.47 49.44
N LYS A 739 -48.57 39.45 48.62
CA LYS A 739 -48.54 40.87 49.00
C LYS A 739 -49.37 41.16 50.27
N ASP A 740 -50.51 40.51 50.41
CA ASP A 740 -51.38 40.63 51.59
C ASP A 740 -50.71 40.11 52.90
N LEU A 741 -49.57 39.41 52.78
CA LEU A 741 -48.76 38.91 53.89
C LEU A 741 -47.50 39.75 54.15
N GLU A 742 -47.16 40.69 53.26
CA GLU A 742 -45.98 41.57 53.36
C GLU A 742 -46.21 42.71 54.38
N ASP A 743 -47.46 43.20 54.49
CA ASP A 743 -47.87 44.25 55.44
C ASP A 743 -48.23 43.73 56.85
N ILE A 744 -48.22 42.41 57.07
CA ILE A 744 -48.65 41.78 58.33
C ILE A 744 -47.44 41.18 59.04
N VAL A 745 -47.26 41.51 60.32
CA VAL A 745 -46.24 40.85 61.17
C VAL A 745 -46.61 39.38 61.34
N LEU A 746 -45.94 38.49 60.58
CA LEU A 746 -46.31 37.07 60.43
C LEU A 746 -46.38 36.31 61.76
N THR A 747 -45.55 36.68 62.74
CA THR A 747 -45.57 36.11 64.10
C THR A 747 -46.92 36.30 64.80
N THR A 748 -47.60 37.44 64.61
CA THR A 748 -48.93 37.70 65.22
C THR A 748 -50.05 36.80 64.69
N ARG A 749 -49.83 36.08 63.57
CA ARG A 749 -50.75 35.03 63.10
C ARG A 749 -50.40 33.64 63.66
N LEU A 750 -49.17 33.42 64.13
CA LEU A 750 -48.77 32.20 64.84
C LEU A 750 -49.31 32.19 66.28
N ASP A 751 -49.46 33.35 66.92
CA ASP A 751 -50.05 33.52 68.26
C ASP A 751 -51.55 33.15 68.36
N LYS A 752 -52.20 32.79 67.25
CA LYS A 752 -53.61 32.35 67.25
C LYS A 752 -53.72 30.91 67.78
N GLN A 753 -54.73 30.66 68.62
CA GLN A 753 -54.99 29.32 69.18
C GLN A 753 -55.14 28.26 68.09
N VAL A 754 -54.21 27.29 68.09
CA VAL A 754 -54.04 26.24 67.10
C VAL A 754 -55.22 25.26 67.03
N LEU A 755 -55.91 25.03 68.15
CA LEU A 755 -57.06 24.13 68.25
C LEU A 755 -58.27 24.90 68.79
N LEU A 756 -59.35 24.94 68.00
CA LEU A 756 -60.63 25.52 68.41
C LEU A 756 -61.71 24.45 68.51
N ARG A 757 -62.62 24.63 69.48
CA ARG A 757 -63.83 23.80 69.62
C ARG A 757 -64.95 24.40 68.79
N THR A 758 -65.68 23.59 68.03
CA THR A 758 -66.84 24.06 67.25
C THR A 758 -68.07 24.31 68.12
N ASP A 759 -68.07 25.46 68.79
CA ASP A 759 -69.28 26.13 69.27
C ASP A 759 -69.73 27.20 68.26
N GLU A 760 -71.01 27.57 68.27
CA GLU A 760 -71.68 28.15 67.08
C GLU A 760 -71.09 29.50 66.58
N LYS A 761 -70.71 29.51 65.29
CA LYS A 761 -70.33 30.69 64.48
C LYS A 761 -69.06 31.45 64.91
N HIS A 762 -67.90 30.80 64.81
CA HIS A 762 -66.63 31.52 64.73
C HIS A 762 -66.46 32.18 63.34
N PRO A 763 -66.08 33.47 63.23
CA PRO A 763 -66.08 34.20 61.96
C PRO A 763 -65.07 33.69 60.91
N ASP A 764 -64.00 33.03 61.34
CA ASP A 764 -62.91 32.56 60.47
C ASP A 764 -63.26 31.27 59.66
N PHE A 765 -64.34 30.55 59.99
CA PHE A 765 -64.70 29.27 59.34
C PHE A 765 -65.96 29.35 58.46
N GLN A 766 -65.79 29.75 57.19
CA GLN A 766 -66.88 29.72 56.19
C GLN A 766 -66.97 28.39 55.43
N TYR A 767 -67.79 27.46 55.94
CA TYR A 767 -68.07 26.18 55.29
C TYR A 767 -68.96 26.34 54.04
N LYS A 768 -68.35 26.26 52.85
CA LYS A 768 -69.04 26.38 51.53
C LYS A 768 -70.06 25.27 51.21
N LYS A 769 -70.09 24.16 51.97
CA LYS A 769 -71.11 23.11 51.88
C LYS A 769 -71.53 22.68 53.28
N GLU A 770 -72.84 22.51 53.48
CA GLU A 770 -73.43 22.16 54.77
C GLU A 770 -73.02 20.76 55.26
N SER A 771 -72.75 19.84 54.33
CA SER A 771 -72.22 18.49 54.59
C SER A 771 -70.76 18.44 55.08
N LEU A 772 -70.08 19.59 55.17
CA LEU A 772 -68.70 19.70 55.68
C LEU A 772 -68.63 20.39 57.05
N ARG A 773 -69.75 20.73 57.68
CA ARG A 773 -69.74 21.20 59.07
C ARG A 773 -69.50 20.01 60.00
N PRO A 774 -68.51 20.07 60.92
CA PRO A 774 -68.39 19.07 61.97
C PRO A 774 -69.63 19.06 62.87
N LYS A 775 -69.92 17.92 63.51
CA LYS A 775 -70.86 17.86 64.63
C LYS A 775 -70.32 18.69 65.81
N ILE A 776 -71.23 19.21 66.63
CA ILE A 776 -70.91 20.03 67.80
C ILE A 776 -69.97 19.25 68.73
N GLY A 777 -68.82 19.87 69.06
CA GLY A 777 -67.84 19.31 70.00
C GLY A 777 -66.63 18.61 69.39
N HIS A 778 -66.46 18.56 68.06
CA HIS A 778 -65.17 18.20 67.47
C HIS A 778 -64.16 19.35 67.60
N LEU A 779 -62.87 19.01 67.71
CA LEU A 779 -61.76 19.96 67.67
C LEU A 779 -61.32 20.18 66.23
N GLU A 780 -61.26 21.44 65.80
CA GLU A 780 -60.74 21.87 64.50
C GLU A 780 -59.39 22.59 64.66
N SER A 781 -58.44 22.30 63.77
CA SER A 781 -57.14 22.95 63.77
C SER A 781 -57.24 24.27 63.03
N ASN A 782 -57.16 25.36 63.78
CA ASN A 782 -57.17 26.73 63.27
C ASN A 782 -55.75 27.17 62.84
N PHE A 783 -55.02 26.29 62.16
CA PHE A 783 -53.80 26.68 61.47
C PHE A 783 -54.15 27.54 60.26
N ASP A 784 -53.48 28.68 60.12
CA ASP A 784 -53.66 29.54 58.96
C ASP A 784 -53.19 28.81 57.69
N ARG A 785 -54.16 28.46 56.85
CA ARG A 785 -53.92 27.78 55.57
C ARG A 785 -53.10 28.64 54.60
N GLN A 786 -52.99 29.95 54.82
CA GLN A 786 -52.11 30.84 54.05
C GLN A 786 -50.65 30.68 54.48
N LEU A 787 -50.35 30.57 55.78
CA LEU A 787 -48.98 30.34 56.28
C LEU A 787 -48.46 28.96 55.90
N LEU A 788 -49.29 27.92 55.99
CA LEU A 788 -48.89 26.57 55.55
C LEU A 788 -48.65 26.50 54.03
N LYS A 789 -49.40 27.27 53.23
CA LYS A 789 -49.07 27.43 51.80
C LYS A 789 -47.74 28.17 51.62
N LEU A 790 -47.54 29.28 52.34
CA LEU A 790 -46.30 30.07 52.25
C LEU A 790 -45.07 29.18 52.47
N LEU A 791 -45.03 28.34 53.50
CA LEU A 791 -43.90 27.45 53.80
C LEU A 791 -43.67 26.35 52.75
N HIS A 792 -44.73 25.71 52.25
CA HIS A 792 -44.60 24.72 51.17
C HIS A 792 -44.20 25.35 49.83
N GLU A 793 -44.59 26.60 49.58
CA GLU A 793 -44.15 27.36 48.41
C GLU A 793 -42.69 27.83 48.58
N THR A 794 -42.28 28.41 49.71
CA THR A 794 -40.92 28.92 49.93
C THR A 794 -39.87 27.81 49.92
N SER A 795 -40.09 26.69 50.62
CA SER A 795 -39.21 25.52 50.60
C SER A 795 -39.02 24.93 49.19
N ALA A 796 -40.02 25.06 48.32
CA ALA A 796 -39.98 24.60 46.95
C ALA A 796 -39.34 25.65 46.01
N TRP A 797 -39.57 26.94 46.21
CA TRP A 797 -38.86 28.02 45.53
C TRP A 797 -37.37 28.08 45.91
N GLN A 798 -36.99 27.70 47.13
CA GLN A 798 -35.59 27.62 47.57
C GLN A 798 -34.78 26.62 46.71
N LYS A 799 -35.42 25.54 46.25
CA LYS A 799 -34.83 24.55 45.32
C LYS A 799 -34.65 25.10 43.90
N LEU A 800 -35.21 26.27 43.58
CA LEU A 800 -35.14 26.93 42.27
C LEU A 800 -34.26 28.19 42.25
N ILE A 801 -33.56 28.53 43.35
CA ILE A 801 -32.65 29.69 43.42
C ILE A 801 -31.61 29.67 42.29
N ALA A 802 -31.10 28.48 41.92
CA ALA A 802 -30.15 28.30 40.81
C ALA A 802 -30.68 28.72 39.42
N VAL A 803 -31.99 28.91 39.27
CA VAL A 803 -32.65 29.36 38.03
C VAL A 803 -32.80 30.89 37.98
N GLY A 804 -32.38 31.62 39.03
CA GLY A 804 -32.54 33.07 39.16
C GLY A 804 -33.77 33.50 39.95
N VAL A 805 -34.38 32.59 40.72
CA VAL A 805 -35.52 32.89 41.59
C VAL A 805 -35.07 33.72 42.80
N VAL A 806 -35.50 34.98 42.84
CA VAL A 806 -35.35 35.86 44.03
C VAL A 806 -36.60 35.75 44.90
N ILE A 807 -36.47 35.00 45.99
CA ILE A 807 -37.49 34.88 47.05
C ILE A 807 -37.56 36.23 47.82
N PRO A 808 -38.75 36.75 48.16
CA PRO A 808 -38.88 37.91 49.04
C PRO A 808 -38.24 37.65 50.42
N SER A 809 -37.57 38.64 51.00
CA SER A 809 -36.90 38.50 52.30
C SER A 809 -37.86 38.04 53.40
N TYR A 810 -39.02 38.68 53.54
CA TYR A 810 -40.04 38.32 54.53
C TYR A 810 -40.43 36.82 54.50
N ALA A 811 -40.45 36.20 53.31
CA ALA A 811 -40.85 34.82 53.13
C ALA A 811 -39.69 33.84 53.39
N ASN A 812 -38.45 34.28 53.14
CA ASN A 812 -37.24 33.53 53.43
C ASN A 812 -36.89 33.54 54.92
N ASP A 813 -37.00 34.70 55.56
CA ASP A 813 -36.68 34.89 56.98
C ASP A 813 -37.71 34.12 57.85
N PHE A 814 -39.01 34.24 57.54
CA PHE A 814 -40.07 33.43 58.15
C PHE A 814 -39.87 31.91 57.97
N TYR A 815 -39.37 31.47 56.82
CA TYR A 815 -39.08 30.05 56.59
C TYR A 815 -37.92 29.56 57.47
N LEU A 816 -36.84 30.34 57.57
CA LEU A 816 -35.66 29.99 58.38
C LEU A 816 -35.97 29.96 59.88
N GLU A 817 -36.79 30.88 60.38
CA GLU A 817 -37.20 30.91 61.78
C GLU A 817 -38.24 29.82 62.11
N SER A 818 -39.28 29.67 61.29
CA SER A 818 -40.49 28.92 61.69
C SER A 818 -40.59 27.48 61.16
N GLN A 819 -39.65 26.99 60.32
CA GLN A 819 -39.76 25.64 59.73
C GLN A 819 -39.83 24.51 60.77
N GLY A 820 -38.89 24.45 61.71
CA GLY A 820 -38.82 23.37 62.71
C GLY A 820 -40.02 23.35 63.66
N GLU A 821 -40.55 24.53 63.95
CA GLU A 821 -41.67 24.76 64.86
C GLU A 821 -43.01 24.39 64.21
N LEU A 822 -43.23 24.75 62.93
CA LEU A 822 -44.45 24.32 62.22
C LEU A 822 -44.42 22.86 61.78
N GLU A 823 -43.28 22.28 61.40
CA GLU A 823 -43.22 20.85 61.07
C GLU A 823 -43.54 19.99 62.30
N SER A 824 -43.10 20.40 63.50
CA SER A 824 -43.47 19.73 64.74
C SER A 824 -44.93 19.99 65.12
N ALA A 825 -45.41 21.23 65.02
CA ALA A 825 -46.81 21.58 65.30
C ALA A 825 -47.82 20.87 64.38
N GLN A 826 -47.53 20.71 63.08
CA GLN A 826 -48.39 19.95 62.16
C GLN A 826 -48.43 18.45 62.49
N ARG A 827 -47.28 17.82 62.76
CA ARG A 827 -47.22 16.39 63.13
C ARG A 827 -47.96 16.11 64.43
N VAL A 828 -47.91 17.03 65.39
CA VAL A 828 -48.64 16.92 66.66
C VAL A 828 -50.14 17.21 66.47
N GLY A 829 -50.50 18.29 65.78
CA GLY A 829 -51.89 18.72 65.58
C GLY A 829 -52.76 17.78 64.74
N ASP A 830 -52.37 17.54 63.48
CA ASP A 830 -53.19 16.81 62.50
C ASP A 830 -53.24 15.30 62.76
N VAL A 831 -52.09 14.70 63.10
CA VAL A 831 -51.97 13.24 63.23
C VAL A 831 -52.35 12.76 64.63
N SER A 832 -51.90 13.47 65.68
CA SER A 832 -51.94 12.95 67.05
C SER A 832 -53.18 13.41 67.83
N CYS A 833 -53.60 14.67 67.69
CA CYS A 833 -54.75 15.19 68.42
C CYS A 833 -56.08 14.95 67.69
N GLN A 834 -56.23 15.44 66.45
CA GLN A 834 -57.52 15.39 65.77
C GLN A 834 -57.99 13.98 65.42
N ARG A 835 -57.23 13.25 64.60
CA ARG A 835 -57.66 11.94 64.07
C ARG A 835 -57.91 10.92 65.18
N ILE A 836 -57.04 10.90 66.19
CA ILE A 836 -57.16 10.00 67.34
C ILE A 836 -58.40 10.35 68.16
N GLN A 837 -58.57 11.63 68.55
CA GLN A 837 -59.71 12.04 69.38
C GLN A 837 -61.06 11.94 68.63
N GLN A 838 -61.12 12.26 67.34
CA GLN A 838 -62.33 12.11 66.52
C GLN A 838 -62.70 10.63 66.32
N HIS A 839 -61.72 9.76 66.02
CA HIS A 839 -61.96 8.31 65.89
C HIS A 839 -62.48 7.70 67.19
N TYR A 840 -61.93 8.08 68.35
CA TYR A 840 -62.47 7.62 69.65
C TYR A 840 -63.84 8.22 69.99
N LEU A 841 -64.15 9.46 69.62
CA LEU A 841 -65.47 10.06 69.86
C LEU A 841 -66.58 9.47 68.98
N ASP A 842 -66.29 9.07 67.73
CA ASP A 842 -67.29 8.49 66.83
C ASP A 842 -67.61 7.03 67.16
N TYR A 843 -66.68 6.28 67.76
CA TYR A 843 -66.91 4.88 68.17
C TYR A 843 -67.59 4.71 69.54
N MET A 844 -67.53 5.68 70.46
CA MET A 844 -68.14 5.54 71.80
C MET A 844 -69.66 5.81 71.82
N THR A 845 -70.40 4.91 72.46
CA THR A 845 -71.83 5.06 72.76
C THR A 845 -72.09 6.12 73.85
N GLU A 846 -73.32 6.66 73.95
CA GLU A 846 -73.65 7.71 74.94
C GLU A 846 -73.44 7.26 76.40
N THR A 847 -73.59 5.97 76.68
CA THR A 847 -73.32 5.37 77.99
C THR A 847 -71.84 5.40 78.35
N GLU A 848 -70.96 5.12 77.39
CA GLU A 848 -69.50 5.15 77.57
C GLU A 848 -68.99 6.59 77.69
N LYS A 849 -69.55 7.52 76.90
CA LYS A 849 -69.26 8.97 77.00
C LYS A 849 -69.54 9.55 78.38
N LYS A 850 -70.54 9.03 79.10
CA LYS A 850 -70.83 9.40 80.50
C LYS A 850 -69.86 8.75 81.49
N LEU A 851 -69.46 7.50 81.25
CA LEU A 851 -68.51 6.77 82.12
C LEU A 851 -67.11 7.43 82.11
N PHE A 852 -66.64 7.83 80.92
CA PHE A 852 -65.35 8.49 80.72
C PHE A 852 -65.39 10.02 80.84
N ALA A 853 -66.50 10.62 81.29
CA ALA A 853 -66.69 12.07 81.28
C ALA A 853 -65.58 12.84 82.04
N GLN A 854 -65.16 12.37 83.22
CA GLN A 854 -64.03 12.96 83.96
C GLN A 854 -62.70 12.80 83.23
N HIS A 855 -62.47 11.68 82.56
CA HIS A 855 -61.20 11.42 81.87
C HIS A 855 -61.10 12.25 80.58
N LEU A 856 -62.21 12.36 79.85
CA LEU A 856 -62.39 13.29 78.73
C LEU A 856 -62.24 14.74 79.19
N GLU A 857 -62.75 15.14 80.36
CA GLU A 857 -62.49 16.47 80.92
C GLU A 857 -61.00 16.71 81.22
N THR A 858 -60.27 15.74 81.78
CA THR A 858 -58.82 15.90 82.02
C THR A 858 -58.03 15.99 80.71
N VAL A 859 -58.36 15.18 79.69
CA VAL A 859 -57.73 15.27 78.36
C VAL A 859 -58.07 16.61 77.67
N ASN A 860 -59.33 17.06 77.74
CA ASN A 860 -59.74 18.34 77.20
C ASN A 860 -59.08 19.53 77.94
N LYS A 861 -58.96 19.47 79.27
CA LYS A 861 -58.23 20.50 80.05
C LYS A 861 -56.74 20.51 79.72
N GLY A 862 -56.11 19.34 79.54
CA GLY A 862 -54.74 19.24 79.05
C GLY A 862 -54.56 19.91 77.69
N ASN A 863 -55.42 19.58 76.72
CA ASN A 863 -55.32 20.08 75.34
C ASN A 863 -55.70 21.58 75.19
N ILE A 864 -56.50 22.15 76.09
CA ILE A 864 -56.93 23.57 76.02
C ILE A 864 -56.01 24.49 76.84
N THR A 865 -55.41 24.01 77.93
CA THR A 865 -54.56 24.86 78.81
C THR A 865 -53.12 24.98 78.28
N ILE A 866 -52.69 24.03 77.45
CA ILE A 866 -51.39 24.08 76.77
C ILE A 866 -51.54 24.91 75.48
N GLY A 867 -51.78 26.21 75.64
CA GLY A 867 -51.32 27.17 74.64
C GLY A 867 -49.80 27.24 74.76
N ILE A 868 -49.09 26.78 73.73
CA ILE A 868 -47.62 26.85 73.69
C ILE A 868 -47.24 28.22 73.09
N PRO A 869 -46.81 29.23 73.89
CA PRO A 869 -45.94 30.26 73.34
C PRO A 869 -44.64 29.57 72.91
N ILE A 870 -44.21 29.81 71.68
CA ILE A 870 -43.06 29.10 71.13
C ILE A 870 -41.77 29.79 71.60
N GLU A 871 -41.36 29.45 72.82
CA GLU A 871 -39.99 29.66 73.31
C GLU A 871 -39.40 28.29 73.69
N MET A 872 -38.69 27.66 72.75
CA MET A 872 -37.79 26.54 73.06
C MET A 872 -36.35 26.93 72.73
N GLU A 873 -35.58 27.25 73.77
CA GLU A 873 -34.12 27.33 73.69
C GLU A 873 -33.55 25.99 73.17
N CYS A 874 -33.18 25.94 71.89
CA CYS A 874 -32.29 24.91 71.38
C CYS A 874 -30.90 25.09 72.00
N LYS A 875 -30.65 24.42 73.14
CA LYS A 875 -29.29 24.24 73.67
C LYS A 875 -28.60 23.08 72.97
N ASP A 876 -27.38 23.34 72.53
CA ASP A 876 -26.49 22.39 71.87
C ASP A 876 -26.37 21.06 72.64
N ASN A 877 -26.46 19.94 71.91
CA ASN A 877 -25.46 18.88 71.94
C ASN A 877 -25.66 17.94 70.73
N HIS A 878 -24.54 17.51 70.14
CA HIS A 878 -24.43 16.76 68.89
C HIS A 878 -25.09 15.36 68.89
#